data_AF-A0A5K7YMN9-F1
#
_entry.id   AF-A0A5K7YMN9-F1
#
_cell.length_a   1.000
_cell.length_b   1.000
_cell.length_c   1.000
_cell.angle_alpha   90.00
_cell.angle_beta   90.00
_cell.angle_gamma   90.00
#
_symmetry.space_group_name_H-M   'P 1'
#
loop_
_entity.id
_entity.type
_entity.pdbx_description
1 polymer ?
#
loop_
_entity_poly.entity_id
_entity_poly.type
_entity_poly.pdbx_seq_one_letter_code
_entity_poly.pdbx_strand_id
1 'polypeptide(L)'
;MRACRLFLTGLFLWLFLFPGAVPAGGPTEFKDAAGRIHPFETPPATVVSLVPSVTEILFRIGAGDAVAGVTYHDVFPPQAATRTVVGGFFAPSLEKVAALRPDVIFLEDIHKPVADALAGQGHPRLVNLPLETFDDLYRAIRLLGRIFDRGRAAEDLIGEIKADLSHTAGKVAAIPAGQRKRVMRLMGRDRVMTPGDDSFQNEIIRRAGGIPPALGKPGSIVSVSLEEWQAFNPQVLYGCGDDRKAAMKMLDRPGWREVDAVKNGRVICFPCDLTCRLASRTGYFVSCLASRVYGDEFAALPPVRPDGHLASRPLPLAVPYVEGAEIVDSIVNDYIHKTLLVHLNAPMAVASTLEGFREGIEHVGNSYSPPQVWGLYHRIGLETSRRQLMRSIGRAREDTSLLFTGADMDNLSIQRRKFKQMSVYALVTAGVRSNAVRMAEDIGMYYEPGTINMIVLANMQLTPRAMNRAIISATEAKTAALQDLDIRSSYTPMDNPATGTGTDNIIVVQGAGPRIDKAGGHSRMGELIAKAVYAGVQEAIFKQNGITSRRHLVERLKDRNIGLFGLVDDCSCGFSGSRLTAEVERLFMDPAIAGFIETAMAISDDYERGLVEDISGFAAWCDQTAETIAGGPILNRQAFSYSRPLTPALKMAFDALLNGATVRLNATTAGQ
;
A
#
# COMPACT_ATOMS: atom_id res chain seq x y z
N MET A 1 -7.83 -85.32 36.41
CA MET A 1 -9.26 -85.70 36.37
C MET A 1 -10.09 -84.47 36.06
N ARG A 2 -10.99 -84.62 35.08
CA ARG A 2 -12.11 -83.81 34.55
C ARG A 2 -12.59 -82.53 35.29
N ALA A 3 -13.14 -81.64 34.44
CA ALA A 3 -14.13 -80.54 34.62
C ALA A 3 -13.56 -79.17 35.06
N CYS A 4 -13.61 -78.04 34.33
CA CYS A 4 -14.53 -77.38 33.38
C CYS A 4 -15.52 -76.37 34.05
N ARG A 5 -15.42 -75.09 33.59
CA ARG A 5 -16.31 -73.91 33.66
C ARG A 5 -16.32 -73.02 34.92
N LEU A 6 -15.86 -71.78 34.79
CA LEU A 6 -16.67 -70.60 34.41
C LEU A 6 -15.73 -69.42 34.02
N PHE A 7 -15.88 -68.87 32.82
CA PHE A 7 -15.23 -67.63 32.36
C PHE A 7 -16.31 -66.54 32.30
N LEU A 8 -16.15 -65.46 33.08
CA LEU A 8 -16.97 -64.25 32.97
C LEU A 8 -16.41 -63.36 31.84
N THR A 9 -17.22 -63.14 30.81
CA THR A 9 -17.00 -62.11 29.79
C THR A 9 -17.43 -60.75 30.32
N GLY A 10 -16.47 -59.86 30.59
CA GLY A 10 -16.71 -58.43 30.84
C GLY A 10 -16.70 -57.65 29.52
N LEU A 11 -17.84 -57.07 29.17
CA LEU A 11 -18.04 -56.20 28.02
C LEU A 11 -17.46 -54.80 28.31
N PHE A 12 -16.30 -54.46 27.74
CA PHE A 12 -15.77 -53.09 27.78
C PHE A 12 -16.40 -52.27 26.65
N LEU A 13 -17.35 -51.39 26.99
CA LEU A 13 -17.96 -50.44 26.06
C LEU A 13 -16.98 -49.28 25.82
N TRP A 14 -16.40 -49.19 24.62
CA TRP A 14 -15.68 -48.00 24.16
C TRP A 14 -16.71 -46.91 23.81
N LEU A 15 -16.84 -45.87 24.66
CA LEU A 15 -17.51 -44.64 24.28
C LEU A 15 -16.64 -43.89 23.25
N PHE A 16 -17.01 -43.98 21.98
CA PHE A 16 -16.55 -43.03 20.96
C PHE A 16 -17.16 -41.66 21.27
N LEU A 17 -16.35 -40.74 21.79
CA LEU A 17 -16.64 -39.32 21.80
C LEU A 17 -16.64 -38.81 20.35
N PHE A 18 -17.82 -38.75 19.73
CA PHE A 18 -18.01 -37.99 18.50
C PHE A 18 -17.73 -36.51 18.80
N PRO A 19 -16.92 -35.80 17.98
CA PRO A 19 -16.83 -34.36 18.07
C PRO A 19 -18.21 -33.79 17.72
N GLY A 20 -18.82 -33.06 18.66
CA GLY A 20 -20.10 -32.42 18.45
C GLY A 20 -20.03 -31.51 17.23
N ALA A 21 -20.92 -31.75 16.26
CA ALA A 21 -21.13 -30.83 15.15
C ALA A 21 -21.53 -29.46 15.70
N VAL A 22 -20.71 -28.44 15.41
CA VAL A 22 -21.09 -27.04 15.62
C VAL A 22 -22.35 -26.80 14.78
N PRO A 23 -23.45 -26.24 15.35
CA PRO A 23 -24.64 -25.98 14.55
C PRO A 23 -24.27 -25.02 13.43
N ALA A 24 -24.49 -25.45 12.18
CA ALA A 24 -24.47 -24.56 11.03
C ALA A 24 -25.48 -23.44 11.30
N GLY A 25 -25.02 -22.19 11.37
CA GLY A 25 -25.92 -21.04 11.47
C GLY A 25 -26.96 -21.12 10.36
N GLY A 26 -28.23 -20.87 10.69
CA GLY A 26 -29.31 -20.85 9.70
C GLY A 26 -29.00 -19.89 8.55
N PRO A 27 -29.73 -20.00 7.41
CA PRO A 27 -29.49 -19.17 6.23
C PRO A 27 -29.45 -17.69 6.62
N THR A 28 -28.36 -17.02 6.24
CA THR A 28 -28.22 -15.58 6.47
C THR A 28 -28.97 -14.86 5.37
N GLU A 29 -30.12 -14.26 5.71
CA GLU A 29 -30.83 -13.34 4.82
C GLU A 29 -30.27 -11.93 4.95
N PHE A 30 -29.94 -11.32 3.82
CA PHE A 30 -29.42 -9.96 3.77
C PHE A 30 -30.15 -9.09 2.75
N LYS A 31 -30.49 -7.87 3.14
CA LYS A 31 -31.04 -6.84 2.24
C LYS A 31 -29.94 -5.92 1.70
N ASP A 32 -29.65 -5.98 0.40
CA ASP A 32 -28.69 -5.07 -0.25
C ASP A 32 -29.17 -3.60 -0.30
N ALA A 33 -28.32 -2.68 -0.76
CA ALA A 33 -28.68 -1.27 -0.86
C ALA A 33 -29.84 -0.99 -1.84
N ALA A 34 -30.07 -1.89 -2.80
CA ALA A 34 -31.24 -1.86 -3.69
C ALA A 34 -32.49 -2.51 -3.07
N GLY A 35 -32.40 -2.96 -1.81
CA GLY A 35 -33.48 -3.57 -1.07
C GLY A 35 -33.77 -5.03 -1.38
N ARG A 36 -32.90 -5.71 -2.13
CA ARG A 36 -33.06 -7.12 -2.52
C ARG A 36 -32.56 -8.05 -1.41
N ILE A 37 -33.33 -9.09 -1.12
CA ILE A 37 -32.96 -10.10 -0.12
C ILE A 37 -32.11 -11.20 -0.79
N HIS A 38 -31.00 -11.50 -0.14
CA HIS A 38 -29.98 -12.43 -0.58
C HIS A 38 -29.82 -13.54 0.48
N PRO A 39 -30.38 -14.73 0.27
CA PRO A 39 -30.13 -15.86 1.15
C PRO A 39 -28.74 -16.45 0.87
N PHE A 40 -27.91 -16.53 1.91
CA PHE A 40 -26.67 -17.28 1.91
C PHE A 40 -26.81 -18.48 2.85
N GLU A 41 -26.86 -19.68 2.30
CA GLU A 41 -26.89 -20.93 3.07
C GLU A 41 -25.51 -21.29 3.62
N THR A 42 -24.45 -20.97 2.86
CA THR A 42 -23.05 -21.14 3.24
C THR A 42 -22.23 -19.93 2.80
N PRO A 43 -21.08 -19.65 3.45
CA PRO A 43 -20.12 -18.66 2.96
C PRO A 43 -19.73 -18.91 1.49
N PRO A 44 -19.74 -17.88 0.63
CA PRO A 44 -19.33 -18.04 -0.77
C PRO A 44 -17.82 -18.33 -0.86
N ALA A 45 -17.44 -19.24 -1.75
CA ALA A 45 -16.06 -19.71 -1.93
C ALA A 45 -15.30 -18.90 -2.98
N THR A 46 -16.01 -18.39 -4.00
CA THR A 46 -15.44 -17.62 -5.10
C THR A 46 -16.10 -16.25 -5.19
N VAL A 47 -15.35 -15.22 -4.83
CA VAL A 47 -15.80 -13.82 -4.79
C VAL A 47 -15.08 -13.03 -5.87
N VAL A 48 -15.84 -12.25 -6.63
CA VAL A 48 -15.29 -11.13 -7.41
C VAL A 48 -15.73 -9.84 -6.71
N SER A 49 -14.75 -9.00 -6.36
CA SER A 49 -15.02 -7.68 -5.79
C SER A 49 -14.64 -6.61 -6.79
N LEU A 50 -15.64 -5.86 -7.25
CA LEU A 50 -15.43 -4.68 -8.11
C LEU A 50 -15.30 -3.39 -7.28
N VAL A 51 -15.38 -3.50 -5.95
CA VAL A 51 -15.47 -2.38 -5.03
C VAL A 51 -14.32 -2.48 -4.03
N PRO A 52 -13.27 -1.63 -4.15
CA PRO A 52 -12.07 -1.89 -3.37
C PRO A 52 -12.24 -1.71 -1.86
N SER A 53 -13.19 -0.89 -1.39
CA SER A 53 -13.53 -0.82 0.04
C SER A 53 -14.03 -2.17 0.57
N VAL A 54 -14.81 -2.90 -0.23
CA VAL A 54 -15.30 -4.25 0.12
C VAL A 54 -14.15 -5.25 0.13
N THR A 55 -13.26 -5.19 -0.86
CA THR A 55 -12.05 -6.03 -0.89
C THR A 55 -11.22 -5.84 0.39
N GLU A 56 -10.94 -4.59 0.77
CA GLU A 56 -10.20 -4.27 1.99
C GLU A 56 -10.84 -4.88 3.24
N ILE A 57 -12.16 -4.75 3.38
CA ILE A 57 -12.91 -5.30 4.52
C ILE A 57 -12.83 -6.83 4.54
N LEU A 58 -13.03 -7.51 3.40
CA LEU A 58 -12.98 -8.96 3.29
C LEU A 58 -11.63 -9.53 3.76
N PHE A 59 -10.52 -8.94 3.32
CA PHE A 59 -9.21 -9.37 3.81
C PHE A 59 -9.03 -9.11 5.31
N ARG A 60 -9.47 -7.95 5.80
CA ARG A 60 -9.30 -7.56 7.22
C ARG A 60 -10.11 -8.42 8.19
N ILE A 61 -11.27 -8.93 7.78
CA ILE A 61 -12.06 -9.86 8.61
C ILE A 61 -11.63 -11.32 8.45
N GLY A 62 -10.59 -11.61 7.66
CA GLY A 62 -10.10 -12.98 7.43
C GLY A 62 -10.93 -13.79 6.42
N ALA A 63 -11.60 -13.12 5.48
CA ALA A 63 -12.34 -13.71 4.36
C ALA A 63 -11.63 -13.51 3.00
N GLY A 64 -10.40 -12.99 2.99
CA GLY A 64 -9.65 -12.67 1.77
C GLY A 64 -9.30 -13.87 0.89
N ASP A 65 -9.34 -15.10 1.41
CA ASP A 65 -9.09 -16.32 0.63
C ASP A 65 -10.21 -16.64 -0.36
N ALA A 66 -11.43 -16.19 -0.09
CA ALA A 66 -12.54 -16.34 -1.02
C ALA A 66 -12.44 -15.37 -2.22
N VAL A 67 -11.63 -14.31 -2.12
CA VAL A 67 -11.50 -13.30 -3.18
C VAL A 67 -10.64 -13.82 -4.33
N ALA A 68 -11.28 -14.14 -5.45
CA ALA A 68 -10.63 -14.67 -6.65
C ALA A 68 -10.32 -13.56 -7.68
N GLY A 69 -11.18 -12.55 -7.76
CA GLY A 69 -11.08 -11.45 -8.73
C GLY A 69 -11.21 -10.07 -8.08
N VAL A 70 -10.37 -9.14 -8.52
CA VAL A 70 -10.29 -7.76 -8.03
C VAL A 70 -10.09 -6.78 -9.19
N THR A 71 -10.32 -5.49 -8.96
CA THR A 71 -9.91 -4.45 -9.91
C THR A 71 -8.42 -4.15 -9.75
N TYR A 72 -7.78 -3.51 -10.73
CA TYR A 72 -6.40 -3.03 -10.54
C TYR A 72 -6.28 -1.87 -9.53
N HIS A 73 -7.40 -1.39 -8.94
CA HIS A 73 -7.39 -0.41 -7.85
C HIS A 73 -7.31 -1.06 -6.46
N ASP A 74 -7.41 -2.39 -6.37
CA ASP A 74 -7.31 -3.20 -5.16
C ASP A 74 -5.85 -3.47 -4.78
N VAL A 75 -5.15 -2.40 -4.41
CA VAL A 75 -3.72 -2.46 -4.05
C VAL A 75 -3.47 -2.66 -2.55
N PHE A 76 -4.53 -2.63 -1.74
CA PHE A 76 -4.49 -2.87 -0.30
C PHE A 76 -5.60 -3.86 0.11
N PRO A 77 -5.35 -4.76 1.07
CA PRO A 77 -4.04 -5.06 1.65
C PRO A 77 -3.13 -5.76 0.62
N PRO A 78 -1.81 -5.88 0.86
CA PRO A 78 -0.85 -6.46 -0.08
C PRO A 78 -1.26 -7.78 -0.74
N GLN A 79 -1.99 -8.62 -0.01
CA GLN A 79 -2.48 -9.90 -0.48
C GLN A 79 -3.45 -9.76 -1.66
N ALA A 80 -4.19 -8.64 -1.76
CA ALA A 80 -5.09 -8.35 -2.88
C ALA A 80 -4.32 -8.27 -4.22
N ALA A 81 -3.07 -7.82 -4.21
CA ALA A 81 -2.20 -7.73 -5.38
C ALA A 81 -1.82 -9.10 -6.00
N THR A 82 -2.16 -10.21 -5.32
CA THR A 82 -1.96 -11.58 -5.83
C THR A 82 -3.18 -12.17 -6.52
N ARG A 83 -4.32 -11.47 -6.49
CA ARG A 83 -5.58 -11.94 -7.06
C ARG A 83 -5.68 -11.60 -8.55
N THR A 84 -6.60 -12.26 -9.26
CA THR A 84 -6.79 -12.03 -10.69
C THR A 84 -7.37 -10.63 -10.91
N VAL A 85 -6.68 -9.80 -11.70
CA VAL A 85 -7.22 -8.50 -12.10
C VAL A 85 -8.29 -8.71 -13.17
N VAL A 86 -9.53 -8.34 -12.85
CA VAL A 86 -10.68 -8.45 -13.74
C VAL A 86 -11.00 -7.15 -14.48
N GLY A 87 -10.26 -6.07 -14.25
CA GLY A 87 -10.36 -4.81 -14.99
C GLY A 87 -10.27 -3.58 -14.11
N GLY A 88 -10.76 -2.45 -14.63
CA GLY A 88 -10.87 -1.21 -13.88
C GLY A 88 -12.13 -1.14 -13.04
N PHE A 89 -12.20 -0.11 -12.20
CA PHE A 89 -13.43 0.21 -11.45
C PHE A 89 -14.55 0.66 -12.41
N PHE A 90 -14.22 1.49 -13.42
CA PHE A 90 -15.23 2.00 -14.35
C PHE A 90 -15.56 1.01 -15.48
N ALA A 91 -14.60 0.19 -15.91
CA ALA A 91 -14.76 -0.76 -16.99
C ALA A 91 -14.14 -2.14 -16.64
N PRO A 92 -14.81 -2.95 -15.82
CA PRO A 92 -14.40 -4.33 -15.58
C PRO A 92 -14.69 -5.23 -16.81
N SER A 93 -13.87 -6.26 -17.01
CA SER A 93 -13.98 -7.23 -18.11
C SER A 93 -14.98 -8.33 -17.77
N LEU A 94 -16.12 -8.33 -18.45
CA LEU A 94 -17.15 -9.38 -18.29
C LEU A 94 -16.63 -10.79 -18.57
N GLU A 95 -15.76 -10.94 -19.56
CA GLU A 95 -15.15 -12.22 -19.92
C GLU A 95 -14.29 -12.76 -18.76
N LYS A 96 -13.41 -11.93 -18.19
CA LYS A 96 -12.56 -12.35 -17.05
C LYS A 96 -13.38 -12.61 -15.80
N VAL A 97 -14.43 -11.81 -15.54
CA VAL A 97 -15.36 -12.06 -14.44
C VAL A 97 -16.07 -13.40 -14.60
N ALA A 98 -16.62 -13.68 -15.80
CA ALA A 98 -17.32 -14.93 -16.09
C ALA A 98 -16.39 -16.16 -16.00
N ALA A 99 -15.14 -16.03 -16.46
CA ALA A 99 -14.14 -17.10 -16.40
C ALA A 99 -13.83 -17.58 -14.98
N LEU A 100 -13.98 -16.70 -13.97
CA LEU A 100 -13.80 -17.05 -12.56
C LEU A 100 -14.98 -17.83 -11.97
N ARG A 101 -16.14 -17.87 -12.64
CA ARG A 101 -17.38 -18.51 -12.15
C ARG A 101 -17.69 -18.14 -10.68
N PRO A 102 -17.85 -16.85 -10.36
CA PRO A 102 -18.05 -16.42 -8.98
C PRO A 102 -19.38 -16.92 -8.41
N ASP A 103 -19.41 -17.12 -7.10
CA ASP A 103 -20.64 -17.33 -6.32
C ASP A 103 -21.31 -15.98 -6.02
N VAL A 104 -20.49 -14.93 -5.83
CA VAL A 104 -20.95 -13.58 -5.51
C VAL A 104 -20.07 -12.53 -6.19
N ILE A 105 -20.72 -11.47 -6.68
CA ILE A 105 -20.06 -10.26 -7.17
C ILE A 105 -20.50 -9.08 -6.31
N PHE A 106 -19.54 -8.43 -5.66
CA PHE A 106 -19.78 -7.15 -4.97
C PHE A 106 -19.60 -5.99 -5.96
N LEU A 107 -20.60 -5.12 -6.00
CA LEU A 107 -20.71 -4.02 -6.96
C LEU A 107 -21.28 -2.75 -6.33
N GLU A 108 -21.27 -1.68 -7.12
CA GLU A 108 -21.83 -0.36 -6.83
C GLU A 108 -22.70 0.08 -8.01
N ASP A 109 -23.48 1.15 -7.87
CA ASP A 109 -24.41 1.63 -8.91
C ASP A 109 -23.73 1.88 -10.27
N ILE A 110 -22.47 2.31 -10.25
CA ILE A 110 -21.67 2.54 -11.47
C ILE A 110 -21.44 1.26 -12.28
N HIS A 111 -21.50 0.11 -11.63
CA HIS A 111 -21.34 -1.21 -12.24
C HIS A 111 -22.66 -1.79 -12.75
N LYS A 112 -23.74 -1.00 -12.82
CA LYS A 112 -25.02 -1.44 -13.37
C LYS A 112 -24.92 -2.11 -14.76
N PRO A 113 -24.11 -1.61 -15.72
CA PRO A 113 -23.95 -2.30 -17.00
C PRO A 113 -23.41 -3.73 -16.87
N VAL A 114 -22.55 -3.98 -15.88
CA VAL A 114 -22.03 -5.32 -15.55
C VAL A 114 -23.12 -6.18 -14.98
N ALA A 115 -23.89 -5.64 -14.04
CA ALA A 115 -25.01 -6.33 -13.43
C ALA A 115 -26.07 -6.74 -14.48
N ASP A 116 -26.38 -5.84 -15.41
CA ASP A 116 -27.36 -6.06 -16.47
C ASP A 116 -26.86 -7.10 -17.49
N ALA A 117 -25.56 -7.07 -17.86
CA ALA A 117 -24.96 -8.06 -18.76
C ALA A 117 -24.87 -9.46 -18.14
N LEU A 118 -24.76 -9.52 -16.81
CA LEU A 118 -24.78 -10.76 -16.01
C LEU A 118 -26.18 -11.04 -15.43
N ALA A 119 -27.25 -10.46 -15.98
CA ALA A 119 -28.61 -10.82 -15.60
C ALA A 119 -29.13 -11.90 -16.56
N GLY A 120 -29.40 -13.11 -16.05
CA GLY A 120 -30.12 -14.17 -16.80
C GLY A 120 -29.33 -15.44 -17.20
N GLN A 121 -28.01 -15.49 -17.09
CA GLN A 121 -27.20 -16.72 -17.34
C GLN A 121 -26.77 -17.44 -16.04
N GLY A 122 -27.65 -18.16 -15.34
CA GLY A 122 -27.26 -19.09 -14.26
C GLY A 122 -26.26 -18.55 -13.21
N HIS A 123 -26.36 -17.25 -12.91
CA HIS A 123 -25.22 -16.40 -12.53
C HIS A 123 -24.90 -16.31 -11.03
N PRO A 124 -23.69 -15.79 -10.71
CA PRO A 124 -23.34 -15.26 -9.38
C PRO A 124 -24.42 -14.39 -8.78
N ARG A 125 -24.48 -14.40 -7.45
CA ARG A 125 -25.28 -13.43 -6.69
C ARG A 125 -24.67 -12.04 -6.81
N LEU A 126 -25.45 -11.06 -7.26
CA LEU A 126 -25.02 -9.68 -7.41
C LEU A 126 -25.40 -8.86 -6.16
N VAL A 127 -24.42 -8.31 -5.45
CA VAL A 127 -24.63 -7.57 -4.20
C VAL A 127 -24.18 -6.13 -4.36
N ASN A 128 -25.15 -5.21 -4.34
CA ASN A 128 -24.88 -3.76 -4.37
C ASN A 128 -24.58 -3.23 -2.96
N LEU A 129 -23.36 -2.73 -2.74
CA LEU A 129 -22.88 -2.32 -1.42
C LEU A 129 -22.10 -1.00 -1.48
N PRO A 130 -22.77 0.15 -1.71
CA PRO A 130 -22.15 1.47 -1.62
C PRO A 130 -21.84 1.84 -0.16
N LEU A 131 -20.70 2.49 0.08
CA LEU A 131 -20.25 2.94 1.40
C LEU A 131 -20.12 4.47 1.42
N GLU A 132 -21.25 5.16 1.61
CA GLU A 132 -21.31 6.63 1.56
C GLU A 132 -21.27 7.30 2.94
N THR A 133 -21.57 6.56 4.02
CA THR A 133 -21.53 7.06 5.39
C THR A 133 -20.76 6.13 6.34
N PHE A 134 -20.36 6.62 7.51
CA PHE A 134 -19.75 5.79 8.55
C PHE A 134 -20.69 4.67 9.03
N ASP A 135 -22.00 4.93 9.02
CA ASP A 135 -22.99 3.90 9.37
C ASP A 135 -23.09 2.82 8.29
N ASP A 136 -22.98 3.19 7.01
CA ASP A 136 -22.85 2.21 5.91
C ASP A 136 -21.61 1.35 6.09
N LEU A 137 -20.47 1.96 6.41
CA LEU A 137 -19.23 1.23 6.69
C LEU A 137 -19.43 0.19 7.80
N TYR A 138 -20.01 0.58 8.94
CA TYR A 138 -20.23 -0.36 10.04
C TYR A 138 -21.26 -1.45 9.70
N ARG A 139 -22.32 -1.11 8.95
CA ARG A 139 -23.29 -2.10 8.47
C ARG A 139 -22.66 -3.08 7.49
N ALA A 140 -21.85 -2.60 6.55
CA ALA A 140 -21.13 -3.40 5.57
C ALA A 140 -20.14 -4.36 6.26
N ILE A 141 -19.35 -3.89 7.24
CA ILE A 141 -18.43 -4.76 7.99
C ILE A 141 -19.19 -5.88 8.70
N ARG A 142 -20.27 -5.56 9.44
CA ARG A 142 -21.09 -6.59 10.11
C ARG A 142 -21.72 -7.56 9.14
N LEU A 143 -22.21 -7.04 8.02
CA LEU A 143 -22.80 -7.85 6.98
C LEU A 143 -21.80 -8.87 6.45
N LEU A 144 -20.63 -8.41 6.00
CA LEU A 144 -19.60 -9.29 5.47
C LEU A 144 -19.13 -10.28 6.56
N GLY A 145 -19.05 -9.82 7.81
CA GLY A 145 -18.86 -10.69 8.97
C GLY A 145 -19.89 -11.81 9.10
N ARG A 146 -21.17 -11.56 8.81
CA ARG A 146 -22.20 -12.61 8.79
C ARG A 146 -22.10 -13.52 7.57
N ILE A 147 -21.96 -12.95 6.37
CA ILE A 147 -21.88 -13.71 5.10
C ILE A 147 -20.72 -14.73 5.14
N PHE A 148 -19.58 -14.35 5.73
CA PHE A 148 -18.38 -15.18 5.73
C PHE A 148 -18.10 -15.90 7.06
N ASP A 149 -19.04 -15.89 8.00
CA ASP A 149 -18.86 -16.46 9.36
C ASP A 149 -17.61 -15.91 10.09
N ARG A 150 -17.46 -14.58 10.01
CA ARG A 150 -16.39 -13.77 10.61
C ARG A 150 -16.93 -12.69 11.56
N GLY A 151 -18.05 -12.96 12.24
CA GLY A 151 -18.75 -11.99 13.09
C GLY A 151 -17.87 -11.34 14.17
N ARG A 152 -17.02 -12.13 14.84
CA ARG A 152 -16.07 -11.62 15.84
C ARG A 152 -15.04 -10.67 15.23
N ALA A 153 -14.38 -11.10 14.15
CA ALA A 153 -13.38 -10.28 13.46
C ALA A 153 -13.99 -8.99 12.89
N ALA A 154 -15.26 -9.01 12.48
CA ALA A 154 -15.99 -7.82 12.06
C ALA A 154 -16.22 -6.82 13.20
N GLU A 155 -16.64 -7.27 14.40
CA GLU A 155 -16.78 -6.37 15.55
C GLU A 155 -15.43 -5.88 16.06
N ASP A 156 -14.38 -6.71 16.04
CA ASP A 156 -13.01 -6.29 16.39
C ASP A 156 -12.55 -5.16 15.46
N LEU A 157 -12.74 -5.29 14.14
CA LEU A 157 -12.43 -4.24 13.16
C LEU A 157 -13.23 -2.95 13.40
N ILE A 158 -14.53 -3.05 13.73
CA ILE A 158 -15.34 -1.87 14.06
C ILE A 158 -14.83 -1.21 15.35
N GLY A 159 -14.44 -2.02 16.34
CA GLY A 159 -13.84 -1.57 17.59
C GLY A 159 -12.57 -0.77 17.36
N GLU A 160 -11.65 -1.27 16.52
CA GLU A 160 -10.42 -0.58 16.12
C GLU A 160 -10.74 0.79 15.47
N ILE A 161 -11.62 0.82 14.47
CA ILE A 161 -11.99 2.07 13.77
C ILE A 161 -12.55 3.09 14.76
N LYS A 162 -13.43 2.65 15.67
CA LYS A 162 -14.02 3.53 16.69
C LYS A 162 -13.00 4.01 17.72
N ALA A 163 -12.05 3.16 18.10
CA ALA A 163 -10.98 3.51 19.04
C ALA A 163 -10.06 4.60 18.45
N ASP A 164 -9.70 4.51 17.17
CA ASP A 164 -8.91 5.53 16.47
C ASP A 164 -9.64 6.87 16.38
N LEU A 165 -10.94 6.82 16.07
CA LEU A 165 -11.80 8.01 16.01
C LEU A 165 -11.94 8.66 17.39
N SER A 166 -12.17 7.87 18.44
CA SER A 166 -12.30 8.36 19.81
C SER A 166 -11.00 8.98 20.32
N HIS A 167 -9.86 8.35 20.02
CA HIS A 167 -8.55 8.89 20.34
C HIS A 167 -8.32 10.25 19.67
N THR A 168 -8.58 10.33 18.36
CA THR A 168 -8.44 11.58 17.61
C THR A 168 -9.39 12.65 18.15
N ALA A 169 -10.64 12.27 18.47
CA ALA A 169 -11.63 13.15 19.10
C ALA A 169 -11.12 13.75 20.43
N GLY A 170 -10.48 12.93 21.28
CA GLY A 170 -9.86 13.38 22.52
C GLY A 170 -8.78 14.45 22.29
N LYS A 171 -7.91 14.25 21.30
CA LYS A 171 -6.85 15.22 20.96
C LYS A 171 -7.42 16.53 20.42
N VAL A 172 -8.38 16.47 19.49
CA VAL A 172 -8.96 17.67 18.87
C VAL A 172 -9.91 18.42 19.80
N ALA A 173 -10.45 17.78 20.84
CA ALA A 173 -11.29 18.44 21.85
C ALA A 173 -10.51 19.49 22.66
N ALA A 174 -9.20 19.30 22.82
CA ALA A 174 -8.33 20.26 23.49
C ALA A 174 -7.98 21.49 22.61
N ILE A 175 -8.36 21.48 21.33
CA ILE A 175 -8.14 22.61 20.42
C ILE A 175 -9.33 23.58 20.51
N PRO A 176 -9.11 24.84 20.92
CA PRO A 176 -10.17 25.84 20.99
C PRO A 176 -10.89 26.02 19.65
N ALA A 177 -12.21 26.26 19.68
CA ALA A 177 -13.02 26.42 18.47
C ALA A 177 -12.46 27.48 17.51
N GLY A 178 -11.98 28.62 18.04
CA GLY A 178 -11.37 29.70 17.24
C GLY A 178 -10.00 29.37 16.64
N GLN A 179 -9.38 28.26 17.04
CA GLN A 179 -8.09 27.79 16.49
C GLN A 179 -8.26 26.66 15.47
N ARG A 180 -9.49 26.15 15.28
CA ARG A 180 -9.77 25.10 14.30
C ARG A 180 -9.53 25.60 12.88
N LYS A 181 -8.86 24.79 12.06
CA LYS A 181 -8.48 25.19 10.71
C LYS A 181 -9.61 24.95 9.72
N ARG A 182 -9.77 25.87 8.77
CA ARG A 182 -10.57 25.67 7.56
C ARG A 182 -9.83 24.72 6.62
N VAL A 183 -10.42 23.56 6.33
CA VAL A 183 -9.81 22.50 5.54
C VAL A 183 -10.70 22.19 4.34
N MET A 184 -10.12 22.06 3.15
CA MET A 184 -10.87 21.66 1.96
C MET A 184 -10.16 20.51 1.23
N ARG A 185 -10.93 19.52 0.77
CA ARG A 185 -10.43 18.45 -0.09
C ARG A 185 -10.48 18.91 -1.55
N LEU A 186 -9.38 18.72 -2.28
CA LEU A 186 -9.31 18.95 -3.72
C LEU A 186 -9.59 17.65 -4.48
N MET A 187 -10.50 17.71 -5.46
CA MET A 187 -10.89 16.58 -6.31
C MET A 187 -10.82 16.87 -7.81
N GLY A 188 -10.60 18.13 -8.19
CA GLY A 188 -10.56 18.55 -9.59
C GLY A 188 -9.13 18.73 -10.12
N ARG A 189 -8.99 18.68 -11.45
CA ARG A 189 -7.70 18.78 -12.16
C ARG A 189 -7.61 20.02 -13.05
N ASP A 190 -8.71 20.37 -13.72
CA ASP A 190 -8.88 21.53 -14.61
C ASP A 190 -9.57 22.72 -13.88
N ARG A 191 -10.46 22.39 -12.94
CA ARG A 191 -11.23 23.33 -12.11
C ARG A 191 -11.21 22.89 -10.65
N VAL A 192 -11.42 23.83 -9.72
CA VAL A 192 -11.49 23.46 -8.32
C VAL A 192 -12.81 22.76 -8.04
N MET A 193 -12.70 21.52 -7.61
CA MET A 193 -13.82 20.70 -7.18
C MET A 193 -13.54 20.16 -5.78
N THR A 194 -14.61 20.01 -5.00
CA THR A 194 -14.55 19.55 -3.62
C THR A 194 -15.75 18.63 -3.34
N PRO A 195 -15.71 17.81 -2.28
CA PRO A 195 -16.87 17.03 -1.86
C PRO A 195 -18.05 17.95 -1.45
N GLY A 196 -19.28 17.54 -1.75
CA GLY A 196 -20.49 18.23 -1.30
C GLY A 196 -20.69 18.18 0.22
N ASP A 197 -21.60 19.00 0.72
CA ASP A 197 -21.79 19.25 2.17
C ASP A 197 -22.15 17.97 2.96
N ASP A 198 -22.80 17.01 2.31
CA ASP A 198 -23.28 15.71 2.81
C ASP A 198 -22.26 14.55 2.66
N SER A 199 -21.11 14.81 2.04
CA SER A 199 -20.11 13.79 1.76
C SER A 199 -19.38 13.26 3.00
N PHE A 200 -18.99 11.98 2.98
CA PHE A 200 -18.16 11.41 4.05
C PHE A 200 -16.78 12.06 4.16
N GLN A 201 -16.24 12.65 3.09
CA GLN A 201 -14.94 13.30 3.13
C GLN A 201 -15.00 14.61 3.91
N ASN A 202 -16.13 15.34 3.85
CA ASN A 202 -16.36 16.48 4.74
C ASN A 202 -16.61 16.01 6.19
N GLU A 203 -17.25 14.85 6.39
CA GLU A 203 -17.35 14.24 7.71
C GLU A 203 -15.98 13.83 8.30
N ILE A 204 -15.07 13.31 7.48
CA ILE A 204 -13.68 13.04 7.85
C ILE A 204 -12.98 14.33 8.30
N ILE A 205 -13.15 15.44 7.58
CA ILE A 205 -12.59 16.74 7.97
C ILE A 205 -13.09 17.15 9.37
N ARG A 206 -14.40 17.04 9.61
CA ARG A 206 -15.00 17.39 10.92
C ARG A 206 -14.43 16.52 12.04
N ARG A 207 -14.32 15.20 11.81
CA ARG A 207 -13.76 14.24 12.79
C ARG A 207 -12.27 14.45 13.04
N ALA A 208 -11.53 14.94 12.04
CA ALA A 208 -10.14 15.37 12.20
C ALA A 208 -10.01 16.74 12.90
N GLY A 209 -11.12 17.35 13.33
CA GLY A 209 -11.16 18.63 14.01
C GLY A 209 -11.15 19.85 13.08
N GLY A 210 -11.15 19.66 11.76
CA GLY A 210 -11.20 20.73 10.77
C GLY A 210 -12.61 21.28 10.51
N ILE A 211 -12.68 22.41 9.83
CA ILE A 211 -13.92 23.04 9.37
C ILE A 211 -13.98 22.85 7.85
N PRO A 212 -14.88 22.01 7.30
CA PRO A 212 -15.07 21.88 5.85
C PRO A 212 -15.83 23.09 5.27
N PRO A 213 -15.80 23.31 3.94
CA PRO A 213 -16.68 24.29 3.32
C PRO A 213 -18.16 23.90 3.50
N ALA A 214 -19.03 24.91 3.54
CA ALA A 214 -20.48 24.76 3.52
C ALA A 214 -21.01 25.57 2.35
N LEU A 215 -21.16 24.91 1.20
CA LEU A 215 -21.45 25.56 -0.09
C LEU A 215 -22.94 25.54 -0.45
N GLY A 216 -23.77 24.84 0.33
CA GLY A 216 -25.17 24.59 0.00
C GLY A 216 -25.35 23.60 -1.15
N LYS A 217 -24.33 22.77 -1.43
CA LYS A 217 -24.28 21.86 -2.58
C LYS A 217 -24.09 20.41 -2.09
N PRO A 218 -25.09 19.52 -2.22
CA PRO A 218 -24.92 18.10 -1.92
C PRO A 218 -24.24 17.34 -3.07
N GLY A 219 -23.71 16.16 -2.78
CA GLY A 219 -23.17 15.21 -3.76
C GLY A 219 -21.70 14.82 -3.54
N SER A 220 -21.27 13.80 -4.28
CA SER A 220 -19.92 13.23 -4.16
C SER A 220 -18.81 14.17 -4.64
N ILE A 221 -19.12 15.08 -5.56
CA ILE A 221 -18.21 16.10 -6.07
C ILE A 221 -18.99 17.33 -6.57
N VAL A 222 -18.56 18.53 -6.18
CA VAL A 222 -19.18 19.80 -6.56
C VAL A 222 -18.12 20.79 -7.03
N SER A 223 -18.48 21.68 -7.97
CA SER A 223 -17.59 22.75 -8.42
C SER A 223 -17.61 23.93 -7.45
N VAL A 224 -16.44 24.49 -7.17
CA VAL A 224 -16.26 25.66 -6.31
C VAL A 224 -16.08 26.90 -7.20
N SER A 225 -16.84 27.97 -6.94
CA SER A 225 -16.64 29.26 -7.63
C SER A 225 -15.44 30.02 -7.04
N LEU A 226 -14.94 31.04 -7.74
CA LEU A 226 -13.85 31.86 -7.21
C LEU A 226 -14.28 32.62 -5.94
N GLU A 227 -15.52 33.10 -5.92
CA GLU A 227 -16.09 33.81 -4.77
C GLU A 227 -16.23 32.87 -3.56
N GLU A 228 -16.72 31.65 -3.77
CA GLU A 228 -16.81 30.62 -2.72
C GLU A 228 -15.43 30.25 -2.17
N TRP A 229 -14.45 30.10 -3.06
CA TRP A 229 -13.06 29.81 -2.71
C TRP A 229 -12.45 30.90 -1.83
N GLN A 230 -12.63 32.17 -2.23
CA GLN A 230 -12.11 33.33 -1.49
C GLN A 230 -12.86 33.57 -0.18
N ALA A 231 -14.18 33.41 -0.18
CA ALA A 231 -15.00 33.56 1.02
C ALA A 231 -14.66 32.49 2.08
N PHE A 232 -14.46 31.24 1.66
CA PHE A 232 -14.05 30.19 2.56
C PHE A 232 -12.58 30.34 3.01
N ASN A 233 -11.70 30.84 2.13
CA ASN A 233 -10.27 31.03 2.37
C ASN A 233 -9.63 29.82 3.10
N PRO A 234 -9.47 28.65 2.44
CA PRO A 234 -8.95 27.45 3.10
C PRO A 234 -7.57 27.70 3.69
N GLN A 235 -7.32 27.18 4.89
CA GLN A 235 -6.02 27.24 5.58
C GLN A 235 -5.19 25.97 5.36
N VAL A 236 -5.86 24.86 5.06
CA VAL A 236 -5.25 23.60 4.70
C VAL A 236 -6.00 23.00 3.52
N LEU A 237 -5.26 22.51 2.54
CA LEU A 237 -5.80 21.73 1.43
C LEU A 237 -5.28 20.30 1.55
N TYR A 238 -6.14 19.32 1.32
CA TYR A 238 -5.67 17.95 1.09
C TYR A 238 -6.21 17.35 -0.19
N GLY A 239 -5.42 16.50 -0.84
CA GLY A 239 -5.78 15.78 -2.05
C GLY A 239 -5.30 14.34 -2.02
N CYS A 240 -5.61 13.61 -3.08
CA CYS A 240 -5.20 12.22 -3.26
C CYS A 240 -4.12 12.06 -4.34
N GLY A 241 -3.17 11.16 -4.12
CA GLY A 241 -2.21 10.70 -5.14
C GLY A 241 -1.27 11.78 -5.70
N ASP A 242 -0.83 11.56 -6.94
CA ASP A 242 0.15 12.39 -7.67
C ASP A 242 -0.43 13.67 -8.29
N ASP A 243 -1.74 13.92 -8.08
CA ASP A 243 -2.45 15.09 -8.61
C ASP A 243 -1.97 16.41 -7.97
N ARG A 244 -1.00 16.39 -7.05
CA ARG A 244 -0.39 17.58 -6.46
C ARG A 244 0.10 18.56 -7.52
N LYS A 245 0.80 18.10 -8.57
CA LYS A 245 1.34 19.00 -9.60
C LYS A 245 0.22 19.66 -10.41
N ALA A 246 -0.78 18.88 -10.82
CA ALA A 246 -1.95 19.38 -11.54
C ALA A 246 -2.74 20.37 -10.66
N ALA A 247 -2.97 20.02 -9.40
CA ALA A 247 -3.62 20.88 -8.42
C ALA A 247 -2.84 22.19 -8.21
N MET A 248 -1.53 22.14 -8.06
CA MET A 248 -0.71 23.35 -7.90
C MET A 248 -0.75 24.24 -9.15
N LYS A 249 -0.69 23.67 -10.37
CA LYS A 249 -0.85 24.42 -11.62
C LYS A 249 -2.22 25.12 -11.69
N MET A 250 -3.27 24.42 -11.29
CA MET A 250 -4.63 24.95 -11.22
C MET A 250 -4.75 26.09 -10.19
N LEU A 251 -4.08 25.95 -9.04
CA LEU A 251 -4.12 26.92 -7.94
C LEU A 251 -3.26 28.16 -8.18
N ASP A 252 -2.29 28.12 -9.11
CA ASP A 252 -1.44 29.27 -9.43
C ASP A 252 -2.17 30.39 -10.21
N ARG A 253 -3.40 30.13 -10.66
CA ARG A 253 -4.23 31.11 -11.38
C ARG A 253 -4.60 32.30 -10.47
N PRO A 254 -4.67 33.53 -11.01
CA PRO A 254 -5.12 34.70 -10.25
C PRO A 254 -6.47 34.47 -9.56
N GLY A 255 -6.55 34.87 -8.30
CA GLY A 255 -7.71 34.69 -7.43
C GLY A 255 -7.70 33.37 -6.63
N TRP A 256 -7.05 32.32 -7.14
CA TRP A 256 -6.96 31.02 -6.49
C TRP A 256 -5.77 30.91 -5.55
N ARG A 257 -4.63 31.51 -5.92
CA ARG A 257 -3.38 31.44 -5.13
C ARG A 257 -3.38 32.30 -3.87
N GLU A 258 -4.34 33.20 -3.75
CA GLU A 258 -4.37 34.23 -2.71
C GLU A 258 -4.89 33.75 -1.34
N VAL A 259 -5.37 32.51 -1.26
CA VAL A 259 -5.85 31.91 0.00
C VAL A 259 -4.71 31.42 0.89
N ASP A 260 -4.97 31.33 2.19
CA ASP A 260 -3.98 31.02 3.23
C ASP A 260 -3.25 29.70 2.96
N ALA A 261 -3.96 28.66 2.50
CA ALA A 261 -3.38 27.36 2.25
C ALA A 261 -2.29 27.39 1.16
N VAL A 262 -2.50 28.15 0.08
CA VAL A 262 -1.55 28.23 -1.04
C VAL A 262 -0.37 29.11 -0.66
N LYS A 263 -0.63 30.29 -0.08
CA LYS A 263 0.42 31.22 0.40
C LYS A 263 1.38 30.57 1.40
N ASN A 264 0.85 29.74 2.30
CA ASN A 264 1.64 29.08 3.34
C ASN A 264 2.13 27.67 2.94
N GLY A 265 1.91 27.23 1.69
CA GLY A 265 2.34 25.92 1.21
C GLY A 265 1.67 24.73 1.93
N ARG A 266 0.47 24.91 2.49
CA ARG A 266 -0.28 23.91 3.28
C ARG A 266 -1.17 23.03 2.40
N VAL A 267 -0.58 22.45 1.36
CA VAL A 267 -1.23 21.48 0.44
C VAL A 267 -0.65 20.09 0.71
N ILE A 268 -1.47 19.20 1.26
CA ILE A 268 -1.08 17.87 1.72
C ILE A 268 -1.65 16.81 0.79
N CYS A 269 -0.87 15.79 0.45
CA CYS A 269 -1.34 14.66 -0.35
C CYS A 269 -1.28 13.37 0.47
N PHE A 270 -2.31 12.55 0.33
CA PHE A 270 -2.38 11.22 0.91
C PHE A 270 -2.66 10.18 -0.18
N PRO A 271 -2.35 8.90 0.05
CA PRO A 271 -2.75 7.82 -0.84
C PRO A 271 -4.27 7.81 -1.15
N CYS A 272 -4.62 7.47 -2.40
CA CYS A 272 -6.02 7.47 -2.87
C CYS A 272 -6.91 6.46 -2.11
N ASP A 273 -6.35 5.32 -1.73
CA ASP A 273 -6.99 4.27 -0.93
C ASP A 273 -7.42 4.75 0.47
N LEU A 274 -6.76 5.78 1.03
CA LEU A 274 -7.16 6.40 2.29
C LEU A 274 -8.20 7.52 2.13
N THR A 275 -8.15 8.25 1.01
CA THR A 275 -8.87 9.52 0.84
C THR A 275 -10.16 9.39 0.04
N CYS A 276 -10.26 8.41 -0.85
CA CYS A 276 -11.34 8.30 -1.83
C CYS A 276 -12.45 7.34 -1.43
N ARG A 277 -12.33 6.62 -0.31
CA ARG A 277 -13.31 5.61 0.14
C ARG A 277 -13.38 5.49 1.67
N LEU A 278 -14.54 5.08 2.17
CA LEU A 278 -14.68 4.51 3.51
C LEU A 278 -14.33 3.02 3.46
N ALA A 279 -13.44 2.57 4.33
CA ALA A 279 -12.94 1.20 4.33
C ALA A 279 -12.36 0.83 5.71
N SER A 280 -11.53 -0.21 5.74
CA SER A 280 -10.96 -0.76 6.97
C SER A 280 -10.00 0.17 7.74
N ARG A 281 -9.49 1.24 7.10
CA ARG A 281 -8.51 2.18 7.66
C ARG A 281 -9.04 3.60 7.84
N THR A 282 -10.35 3.80 7.83
CA THR A 282 -10.94 5.15 7.93
C THR A 282 -10.57 5.85 9.24
N GLY A 283 -10.59 5.16 10.39
CA GLY A 283 -10.18 5.73 11.69
C GLY A 283 -8.72 6.20 11.67
N TYR A 284 -7.82 5.33 11.19
CA TYR A 284 -6.42 5.65 10.93
C TYR A 284 -6.25 6.89 10.04
N PHE A 285 -6.99 7.01 8.94
CA PHE A 285 -6.88 8.16 8.05
C PHE A 285 -7.32 9.47 8.72
N VAL A 286 -8.40 9.47 9.49
CA VAL A 286 -8.83 10.64 10.28
C VAL A 286 -7.71 11.09 11.22
N SER A 287 -7.03 10.14 11.87
CA SER A 287 -5.89 10.41 12.74
C SER A 287 -4.70 11.04 11.99
N CYS A 288 -4.35 10.49 10.81
CA CYS A 288 -3.31 11.04 9.93
C CYS A 288 -3.64 12.44 9.39
N LEU A 289 -4.91 12.70 9.05
CA LEU A 289 -5.34 14.03 8.61
C LEU A 289 -5.23 15.03 9.77
N ALA A 290 -5.72 14.66 10.96
CA ALA A 290 -5.66 15.51 12.14
C ALA A 290 -4.21 15.87 12.51
N SER A 291 -3.29 14.91 12.48
CA SER A 291 -1.88 15.16 12.81
C SER A 291 -1.17 16.08 11.82
N ARG A 292 -1.55 16.05 10.54
CA ARG A 292 -1.00 16.97 9.53
C ARG A 292 -1.65 18.35 9.59
N VAL A 293 -2.93 18.43 9.93
CA VAL A 293 -3.66 19.70 10.13
C VAL A 293 -3.14 20.43 11.38
N TYR A 294 -2.99 19.72 12.50
CA TYR A 294 -2.71 20.27 13.82
C TYR A 294 -1.35 19.87 14.38
N GLY A 295 -0.35 19.69 13.51
CA GLY A 295 0.95 19.18 13.91
C GLY A 295 1.61 20.01 15.03
N ASP A 296 1.55 21.34 14.96
CA ASP A 296 2.10 22.23 15.99
C ASP A 296 1.28 22.16 17.29
N GLU A 297 -0.04 22.24 17.18
CA GLU A 297 -0.95 22.21 18.34
C GLU A 297 -0.84 20.88 19.09
N PHE A 298 -0.79 19.75 18.39
CA PHE A 298 -0.62 18.42 19.00
C PHE A 298 0.72 18.23 19.71
N ALA A 299 1.75 19.01 19.38
CA ALA A 299 3.04 18.95 20.07
C ALA A 299 3.03 19.72 21.41
N ALA A 300 2.16 20.72 21.54
CA ALA A 300 2.01 21.53 22.75
C ALA A 300 0.97 20.97 23.73
N LEU A 301 0.06 20.14 23.25
CA LEU A 301 -0.99 19.53 24.06
C LEU A 301 -0.47 18.34 24.86
N PRO A 302 -0.99 18.11 26.08
CA PRO A 302 -0.69 16.90 26.83
C PRO A 302 -1.19 15.66 26.07
N PRO A 303 -0.50 14.52 26.21
CA PRO A 303 -0.95 13.29 25.58
C PRO A 303 -2.28 12.84 26.19
N VAL A 304 -3.15 12.28 25.34
CA VAL A 304 -4.39 11.60 25.72
C VAL A 304 -4.10 10.21 26.28
N ARG A 305 -3.06 9.55 25.76
CA ARG A 305 -2.60 8.22 26.18
C ARG A 305 -1.20 8.35 26.79
N PRO A 306 -0.96 7.83 28.00
CA PRO A 306 0.36 7.88 28.60
C PRO A 306 1.37 7.05 27.80
N ASP A 307 2.60 7.55 27.73
CA ASP A 307 3.72 6.80 27.15
C ASP A 307 4.03 5.55 27.99
N GLY A 308 4.42 4.46 27.34
CA GLY A 308 4.82 3.24 28.02
C GLY A 308 4.63 1.96 27.21
N HIS A 309 5.00 0.84 27.80
CA HIS A 309 4.80 -0.50 27.24
C HIS A 309 3.30 -0.84 27.17
N LEU A 310 2.88 -1.44 26.05
CA LEU A 310 1.51 -1.90 25.84
C LEU A 310 1.44 -3.43 25.78
N ALA A 311 2.25 -4.03 24.90
CA ALA A 311 2.27 -5.46 24.69
C ALA A 311 3.62 -5.91 24.13
N SER A 312 3.92 -7.19 24.30
CA SER A 312 5.12 -7.83 23.76
C SER A 312 4.71 -9.11 23.04
N ARG A 313 5.23 -9.31 21.83
CA ARG A 313 4.94 -10.47 21.02
C ARG A 313 6.24 -11.20 20.65
N PRO A 314 6.46 -12.44 21.16
CA PRO A 314 7.71 -13.14 20.92
C PRO A 314 7.89 -13.51 19.45
N LEU A 315 9.14 -13.48 18.99
CA LEU A 315 9.55 -13.88 17.64
C LEU A 315 10.47 -15.11 17.70
N PRO A 316 10.16 -16.20 16.98
CA PRO A 316 11.02 -17.37 16.97
C PRO A 316 12.30 -17.09 16.18
N LEU A 317 13.43 -17.02 16.88
CA LEU A 317 14.74 -16.75 16.27
C LEU A 317 15.81 -17.72 16.80
N ALA A 318 16.12 -18.75 16.02
CA ALA A 318 17.07 -19.80 16.39
C ALA A 318 18.52 -19.43 16.02
N VAL A 319 19.08 -18.44 16.71
CA VAL A 319 20.48 -17.97 16.60
C VAL A 319 21.21 -18.28 17.92
N PRO A 320 22.39 -18.95 17.93
CA PRO A 320 23.00 -19.47 19.16
C PRO A 320 23.28 -18.46 20.27
N TYR A 321 23.45 -17.18 19.91
CA TYR A 321 23.77 -16.10 20.84
C TYR A 321 22.62 -15.13 21.08
N VAL A 322 21.41 -15.48 20.63
CA VAL A 322 20.19 -14.72 20.91
C VAL A 322 19.46 -15.43 22.04
N GLU A 323 19.25 -14.71 23.14
CA GLU A 323 18.45 -15.17 24.28
C GLU A 323 16.96 -15.16 23.94
N GLY A 324 16.50 -14.10 23.27
CA GLY A 324 15.12 -13.93 22.86
C GLY A 324 14.96 -12.82 21.83
N ALA A 325 13.83 -12.82 21.13
CA ALA A 325 13.45 -11.73 20.25
C ALA A 325 11.95 -11.47 20.37
N GLU A 326 11.54 -10.22 20.23
CA GLU A 326 10.15 -9.79 20.36
C GLU A 326 9.85 -8.54 19.52
N ILE A 327 8.56 -8.33 19.24
CA ILE A 327 8.03 -7.03 18.84
C ILE A 327 7.36 -6.43 20.08
N VAL A 328 7.88 -5.29 20.53
CA VAL A 328 7.35 -4.52 21.64
C VAL A 328 6.46 -3.41 21.09
N ASP A 329 5.18 -3.47 21.43
CA ASP A 329 4.24 -2.39 21.20
C ASP A 329 4.32 -1.41 22.37
N SER A 330 4.61 -0.15 22.09
CA SER A 330 4.68 0.91 23.09
C SER A 330 3.96 2.17 22.62
N ILE A 331 3.35 2.89 23.55
CA ILE A 331 2.78 4.20 23.28
C ILE A 331 3.90 5.23 23.45
N VAL A 332 4.11 6.05 22.42
CA VAL A 332 5.04 7.19 22.47
C VAL A 332 4.38 8.36 21.76
N ASN A 333 4.25 9.50 22.47
CA ASN A 333 3.53 10.69 22.00
C ASN A 333 2.12 10.37 21.48
N ASP A 334 1.35 9.59 22.24
CA ASP A 334 -0.02 9.08 21.94
C ASP A 334 -0.15 7.93 20.94
N TYR A 335 0.88 7.63 20.16
CA TYR A 335 0.78 6.67 19.06
C TYR A 335 1.57 5.40 19.33
N ILE A 336 1.02 4.28 18.84
CA ILE A 336 1.62 2.97 18.97
C ILE A 336 2.85 2.90 18.07
N HIS A 337 4.00 2.69 18.68
CA HIS A 337 5.25 2.29 18.07
C HIS A 337 5.40 0.79 18.22
N LYS A 338 6.03 0.17 17.22
CA LYS A 338 6.34 -1.27 17.25
C LYS A 338 7.84 -1.44 17.10
N THR A 339 8.48 -2.03 18.09
CA THR A 339 9.94 -2.15 18.13
C THR A 339 10.34 -3.60 18.09
N LEU A 340 11.01 -4.02 17.03
CA LEU A 340 11.76 -5.27 17.04
C LEU A 340 12.92 -5.14 18.04
N LEU A 341 12.97 -6.01 19.04
CA LEU A 341 14.11 -6.17 19.95
C LEU A 341 14.65 -7.60 19.86
N VAL A 342 15.97 -7.70 19.74
CA VAL A 342 16.73 -8.95 19.80
C VAL A 342 17.67 -8.85 20.99
N HIS A 343 17.48 -9.73 21.97
CA HIS A 343 18.28 -9.83 23.18
C HIS A 343 19.44 -10.79 22.95
N LEU A 344 20.65 -10.30 23.16
CA LEU A 344 21.89 -11.06 23.03
C LEU A 344 22.22 -11.66 24.40
N ASN A 345 22.69 -12.92 24.42
CA ASN A 345 23.01 -13.61 25.68
C ASN A 345 24.39 -13.22 26.28
N ALA A 346 25.12 -12.32 25.61
CA ALA A 346 26.34 -11.71 26.07
C ALA A 346 26.57 -10.39 25.30
N PRO A 347 27.31 -9.42 25.87
CA PRO A 347 27.65 -8.20 25.17
C PRO A 347 28.48 -8.47 23.89
N MET A 348 28.10 -7.85 22.78
CA MET A 348 28.72 -8.05 21.47
C MET A 348 29.16 -6.76 20.80
N ALA A 349 30.05 -6.89 19.82
CA ALA A 349 30.30 -5.83 18.85
C ALA A 349 29.21 -5.81 17.77
N VAL A 350 28.87 -4.61 17.29
CA VAL A 350 27.98 -4.39 16.15
C VAL A 350 28.58 -3.36 15.20
N ALA A 351 28.36 -3.53 13.90
CA ALA A 351 28.57 -2.49 12.91
C ALA A 351 27.20 -1.96 12.46
N SER A 352 26.91 -0.70 12.78
CA SER A 352 25.68 -0.01 12.41
C SER A 352 25.98 1.12 11.42
N THR A 353 25.21 1.22 10.33
CA THR A 353 25.33 2.37 9.41
C THR A 353 24.77 3.66 10.01
N LEU A 354 23.91 3.56 11.03
CA LEU A 354 23.35 4.72 11.73
C LEU A 354 24.27 5.21 12.87
N GLU A 355 24.92 4.29 13.57
CA GLU A 355 25.65 4.58 14.82
C GLU A 355 27.15 4.34 14.75
N GLY A 356 27.65 3.77 13.65
CA GLY A 356 29.02 3.31 13.55
C GLY A 356 29.26 1.96 14.25
N PHE A 357 30.54 1.67 14.50
CA PHE A 357 30.97 0.46 15.21
C PHE A 357 30.86 0.69 16.72
N ARG A 358 30.24 -0.26 17.42
CA ARG A 358 30.06 -0.20 18.89
C ARG A 358 30.33 -1.56 19.51
N GLU A 359 30.79 -1.55 20.75
CA GLU A 359 31.00 -2.74 21.59
C GLU A 359 30.13 -2.66 22.85
N GLY A 360 29.98 -3.79 23.56
CA GLY A 360 29.16 -3.84 24.77
C GLY A 360 27.65 -3.84 24.50
N ILE A 361 27.23 -4.20 23.29
CA ILE A 361 25.81 -4.18 22.91
C ILE A 361 25.14 -5.47 23.36
N GLU A 362 24.05 -5.34 24.11
CA GLU A 362 23.22 -6.43 24.61
C GLU A 362 21.91 -6.55 23.81
N HIS A 363 21.51 -5.47 23.12
CA HIS A 363 20.26 -5.41 22.40
C HIS A 363 20.44 -4.78 21.02
N VAL A 364 19.87 -5.41 19.99
CA VAL A 364 19.74 -4.80 18.66
C VAL A 364 18.30 -4.77 18.21
N GLY A 365 17.92 -3.79 17.41
CA GLY A 365 16.52 -3.66 17.02
C GLY A 365 16.24 -2.65 15.93
N ASN A 366 14.96 -2.56 15.61
CA ASN A 366 14.42 -1.64 14.60
C ASN A 366 13.04 -1.17 15.04
N SER A 367 12.81 0.14 15.09
CA SER A 367 11.58 0.73 15.61
C SER A 367 10.76 1.38 14.51
N TYR A 368 9.52 0.90 14.35
CA TYR A 368 8.51 1.56 13.54
C TYR A 368 7.98 2.83 14.24
N SER A 369 7.95 3.94 13.50
CA SER A 369 7.28 5.18 13.90
C SER A 369 6.09 5.45 12.98
N PRO A 370 4.87 5.63 13.51
CA PRO A 370 3.69 5.80 12.69
C PRO A 370 3.63 7.20 12.01
N PRO A 371 3.02 7.33 10.82
CA PRO A 371 3.01 8.59 10.06
C PRO A 371 2.47 9.82 10.79
N GLN A 372 1.66 9.61 11.83
CA GLN A 372 1.10 10.65 12.67
C GLN A 372 2.17 11.45 13.41
N VAL A 373 3.32 10.86 13.75
CA VAL A 373 4.39 11.50 14.53
C VAL A 373 5.57 11.99 13.70
N TRP A 374 5.65 11.70 12.39
CA TRP A 374 6.80 12.09 11.57
C TRP A 374 7.07 13.60 11.61
N GLY A 375 6.03 14.42 11.44
CA GLY A 375 6.16 15.88 11.52
C GLY A 375 6.64 16.39 12.89
N LEU A 376 6.25 15.72 13.99
CA LEU A 376 6.76 16.01 15.32
C LEU A 376 8.25 15.65 15.43
N TYR A 377 8.62 14.46 14.95
CA TYR A 377 9.99 13.94 15.01
C TYR A 377 10.98 14.77 14.19
N HIS A 378 10.56 15.37 13.08
CA HIS A 378 11.40 16.34 12.35
C HIS A 378 11.76 17.56 13.18
N ARG A 379 10.82 18.03 14.01
CA ARG A 379 11.03 19.24 14.81
C ARG A 379 11.87 18.95 16.06
N ILE A 380 11.57 17.86 16.77
CA ILE A 380 12.28 17.53 18.03
C ILE A 380 13.61 16.81 17.81
N GLY A 381 13.84 16.29 16.60
CA GLY A 381 15.04 15.57 16.20
C GLY A 381 15.08 14.09 16.60
N LEU A 382 15.99 13.36 15.96
CA LEU A 382 16.17 11.91 16.17
C LEU A 382 16.58 11.57 17.62
N GLU A 383 17.46 12.36 18.23
CA GLU A 383 17.94 12.06 19.59
C GLU A 383 16.84 12.20 20.66
N THR A 384 15.97 13.21 20.53
CA THR A 384 14.85 13.39 21.46
C THR A 384 13.82 12.28 21.30
N SER A 385 13.42 11.97 20.06
CA SER A 385 12.45 10.91 19.76
C SER A 385 12.99 9.53 20.17
N ARG A 386 14.26 9.24 19.88
CA ARG A 386 14.98 8.04 20.36
C ARG A 386 14.90 7.92 21.87
N ARG A 387 15.21 8.97 22.62
CA ARG A 387 15.19 8.93 24.09
C ARG A 387 13.80 8.66 24.65
N GLN A 388 12.75 9.23 24.05
CA GLN A 388 11.35 8.95 24.44
C GLN A 388 10.98 7.48 24.19
N LEU A 389 11.34 6.96 23.01
CA LEU A 389 11.14 5.56 22.66
C LEU A 389 11.87 4.63 23.63
N MET A 390 13.18 4.83 23.83
CA MET A 390 14.03 4.00 24.69
C MET A 390 13.47 3.89 26.12
N ARG A 391 12.97 4.99 26.68
CA ARG A 391 12.28 4.98 27.99
C ARG A 391 11.03 4.11 27.97
N SER A 392 10.22 4.20 26.91
CA SER A 392 8.95 3.47 26.78
C SER A 392 9.15 1.96 26.60
N ILE A 393 10.29 1.53 26.05
CA ILE A 393 10.65 0.11 25.90
C ILE A 393 11.63 -0.39 26.99
N GLY A 394 11.99 0.46 27.96
CA GLY A 394 12.88 0.11 29.06
C GLY A 394 14.31 -0.25 28.62
N ARG A 395 14.88 0.50 27.67
CA ARG A 395 16.24 0.28 27.14
C ARG A 395 17.11 1.52 27.27
N ALA A 396 18.43 1.32 27.28
CA ALA A 396 19.43 2.37 27.39
C ALA A 396 20.18 2.54 26.08
N ARG A 397 20.74 3.73 25.80
CA ARG A 397 21.47 3.93 24.54
C ARG A 397 22.78 3.16 24.56
N GLU A 398 23.38 3.01 25.73
CA GLU A 398 24.72 2.50 25.98
C GLU A 398 24.85 1.02 25.57
N ASP A 399 23.82 0.22 25.84
CA ASP A 399 23.77 -1.23 25.58
C ASP A 399 22.90 -1.62 24.37
N THR A 400 22.19 -0.67 23.76
CA THR A 400 21.22 -0.94 22.69
C THR A 400 21.60 -0.22 21.39
N SER A 401 21.58 -0.95 20.27
CA SER A 401 21.68 -0.40 18.92
C SER A 401 20.34 -0.51 18.18
N LEU A 402 19.67 0.63 17.94
CA LEU A 402 18.37 0.68 17.27
C LEU A 402 18.43 1.38 15.92
N LEU A 403 17.82 0.76 14.92
CA LEU A 403 17.38 1.42 13.70
C LEU A 403 15.97 1.99 13.87
N PHE A 404 15.57 2.87 12.97
CA PHE A 404 14.23 3.47 12.96
C PHE A 404 13.64 3.38 11.56
N THR A 405 12.35 3.14 11.45
CA THR A 405 11.69 2.97 10.15
C THR A 405 10.26 3.49 10.10
N GLY A 406 9.81 3.87 8.90
CA GLY A 406 8.40 4.10 8.60
C GLY A 406 7.66 2.84 8.12
N ALA A 407 8.35 1.71 7.95
CA ALA A 407 7.72 0.43 7.61
C ALA A 407 7.22 -0.29 8.89
N ASP A 408 5.99 -0.80 8.85
CA ASP A 408 5.34 -1.38 10.03
C ASP A 408 6.03 -2.72 10.41
N MET A 409 6.27 -2.96 11.71
CA MET A 409 6.90 -4.20 12.17
C MET A 409 6.04 -5.45 11.94
N ASP A 410 4.72 -5.30 11.75
CA ASP A 410 3.87 -6.43 11.34
C ASP A 410 4.27 -6.97 9.96
N ASN A 411 4.96 -6.15 9.17
CA ASN A 411 5.47 -6.49 7.84
C ASN A 411 6.94 -6.96 7.86
N LEU A 412 7.52 -7.22 9.04
CA LEU A 412 8.88 -7.74 9.19
C LEU A 412 9.07 -9.04 8.38
N SER A 413 10.14 -9.08 7.59
CA SER A 413 10.64 -10.28 6.93
C SER A 413 11.78 -10.88 7.74
N ILE A 414 11.74 -12.20 7.97
CA ILE A 414 12.82 -12.93 8.65
C ILE A 414 13.28 -14.05 7.72
N GLN A 415 14.44 -13.86 7.11
CA GLN A 415 15.01 -14.81 6.15
C GLN A 415 16.19 -15.55 6.74
N ARG A 416 16.18 -16.88 6.64
CA ARG A 416 17.29 -17.74 7.06
C ARG A 416 17.94 -18.38 5.84
N ARG A 417 19.28 -18.39 5.80
CA ARG A 417 20.06 -19.21 4.87
C ARG A 417 21.09 -20.04 5.62
N LYS A 418 21.37 -21.24 5.12
CA LYS A 418 22.32 -22.18 5.72
C LYS A 418 23.24 -22.77 4.67
N PHE A 419 24.47 -23.06 5.08
CA PHE A 419 25.36 -23.95 4.36
C PHE A 419 26.29 -24.66 5.34
N LYS A 420 26.19 -25.99 5.42
CA LYS A 420 26.87 -26.79 6.44
C LYS A 420 26.62 -26.18 7.83
N GLN A 421 27.66 -25.86 8.57
CA GLN A 421 27.59 -25.23 9.89
C GLN A 421 27.35 -23.70 9.86
N MET A 422 27.42 -23.03 8.70
CA MET A 422 27.16 -21.59 8.59
C MET A 422 25.66 -21.32 8.46
N SER A 423 25.17 -20.32 9.18
CA SER A 423 23.81 -19.82 9.05
C SER A 423 23.74 -18.31 9.24
N VAL A 424 22.90 -17.67 8.44
CA VAL A 424 22.62 -16.23 8.49
C VAL A 424 21.12 -16.02 8.59
N TYR A 425 20.73 -15.11 9.48
CA TYR A 425 19.42 -14.50 9.50
C TYR A 425 19.51 -13.05 9.01
N ALA A 426 18.57 -12.65 8.17
CA ALA A 426 18.33 -11.25 7.80
C ALA A 426 16.92 -10.88 8.26
N LEU A 427 16.82 -9.88 9.14
CA LEU A 427 15.57 -9.30 9.61
C LEU A 427 15.39 -7.98 8.88
N VAL A 428 14.38 -7.90 8.01
CA VAL A 428 14.26 -6.82 7.03
C VAL A 428 12.89 -6.16 7.12
N THR A 429 12.88 -4.83 7.16
CA THR A 429 11.68 -4.02 6.88
C THR A 429 11.97 -3.14 5.67
N ALA A 430 11.00 -3.01 4.78
CA ALA A 430 11.19 -2.30 3.52
C ALA A 430 9.90 -1.60 3.09
N GLY A 431 10.01 -0.36 2.62
CA GLY A 431 8.96 0.39 1.94
C GLY A 431 9.59 1.30 0.90
N VAL A 432 8.92 1.49 -0.24
CA VAL A 432 9.53 2.13 -1.42
C VAL A 432 8.60 3.10 -2.16
N ARG A 433 7.33 3.21 -1.78
CA ARG A 433 6.35 4.01 -2.54
C ARG A 433 6.59 5.52 -2.49
N SER A 434 7.15 6.06 -1.40
CA SER A 434 7.18 7.51 -1.16
C SER A 434 8.57 8.15 -1.07
N ASN A 435 9.63 7.35 -0.99
CA ASN A 435 10.98 7.85 -0.75
C ASN A 435 12.09 6.97 -1.37
N ALA A 436 11.74 6.17 -2.37
CA ALA A 436 12.74 5.43 -3.12
C ALA A 436 13.61 6.42 -3.91
N VAL A 437 14.92 6.21 -3.88
CA VAL A 437 15.91 7.13 -4.47
C VAL A 437 16.84 6.39 -5.42
N ARG A 438 17.20 7.08 -6.50
CA ARG A 438 18.42 6.86 -7.28
C ARG A 438 19.51 7.73 -6.65
N MET A 439 20.27 7.15 -5.72
CA MET A 439 21.22 7.90 -4.87
C MET A 439 22.23 8.78 -5.63
N ALA A 440 22.58 8.44 -6.87
CA ALA A 440 23.53 9.18 -7.69
C ALA A 440 22.92 10.36 -8.49
N GLU A 441 21.59 10.46 -8.55
CA GLU A 441 20.86 11.43 -9.40
C GLU A 441 19.90 12.30 -8.59
N ASP A 442 19.15 11.68 -7.66
CA ASP A 442 18.09 12.37 -6.94
C ASP A 442 18.62 13.30 -5.84
N ILE A 443 17.89 14.39 -5.61
CA ILE A 443 18.22 15.39 -4.58
C ILE A 443 17.76 14.90 -3.21
N GLY A 444 18.69 14.76 -2.27
CA GLY A 444 18.40 14.42 -0.87
C GLY A 444 17.69 15.55 -0.13
N MET A 445 16.37 15.48 -0.03
CA MET A 445 15.55 16.46 0.72
C MET A 445 14.94 15.92 2.02
N TYR A 446 15.31 14.69 2.43
CA TYR A 446 14.71 13.99 3.58
C TYR A 446 15.73 13.75 4.70
N TYR A 447 15.27 13.93 5.95
CA TYR A 447 16.03 13.72 7.19
C TYR A 447 15.41 12.63 8.09
N GLU A 448 14.61 11.73 7.51
CA GLU A 448 13.71 10.81 8.22
C GLU A 448 14.32 9.44 8.58
N PRO A 449 13.66 8.63 9.44
CA PRO A 449 14.07 7.25 9.68
C PRO A 449 13.90 6.29 8.48
N GLY A 450 14.75 5.27 8.43
CA GLY A 450 15.02 4.31 7.34
C GLY A 450 13.86 3.53 6.75
N THR A 451 13.62 3.59 5.44
CA THR A 451 12.52 2.82 4.83
C THR A 451 12.96 1.46 4.30
N ILE A 452 14.26 1.18 4.15
CA ILE A 452 14.80 -0.20 4.11
C ILE A 452 15.83 -0.41 5.21
N ASN A 453 15.46 -1.17 6.23
CA ASN A 453 16.34 -1.49 7.36
C ASN A 453 16.60 -2.99 7.46
N MET A 454 17.84 -3.35 7.78
CA MET A 454 18.30 -4.74 7.76
C MET A 454 19.13 -5.04 9.00
N ILE A 455 18.80 -6.10 9.73
CA ILE A 455 19.64 -6.63 10.82
C ILE A 455 20.14 -8.01 10.40
N VAL A 456 21.46 -8.17 10.34
CA VAL A 456 22.14 -9.39 9.92
C VAL A 456 22.73 -10.09 11.15
N LEU A 457 22.28 -11.33 11.38
CA LEU A 457 22.72 -12.19 12.47
C LEU A 457 23.36 -13.46 11.89
N ALA A 458 24.68 -13.54 11.95
CA ALA A 458 25.44 -14.71 11.48
C ALA A 458 25.92 -15.53 12.67
N ASN A 459 25.79 -16.85 12.61
CA ASN A 459 26.23 -17.71 13.71
C ASN A 459 27.76 -17.75 13.90
N MET A 460 28.54 -17.40 12.87
CA MET A 460 30.01 -17.30 12.93
C MET A 460 30.44 -15.99 13.58
N GLN A 461 31.63 -15.96 14.19
CA GLN A 461 32.18 -14.72 14.74
C GLN A 461 32.87 -13.90 13.64
N LEU A 462 32.20 -12.84 13.20
CA LEU A 462 32.70 -11.90 12.19
C LEU A 462 33.75 -10.97 12.80
N THR A 463 34.92 -10.83 12.14
CA THR A 463 35.84 -9.73 12.47
C THR A 463 35.23 -8.37 12.10
N PRO A 464 35.72 -7.23 12.65
CA PRO A 464 35.27 -5.90 12.23
C PRO A 464 35.35 -5.69 10.71
N ARG A 465 36.41 -6.19 10.06
CA ARG A 465 36.55 -6.21 8.60
C ARG A 465 35.43 -7.02 7.92
N ALA A 466 35.11 -8.21 8.46
CA ALA A 466 34.04 -9.04 7.92
C ALA A 466 32.67 -8.37 8.08
N MET A 467 32.38 -7.74 9.22
CA MET A 467 31.13 -6.99 9.42
C MET A 467 31.00 -5.82 8.42
N ASN A 468 32.06 -5.06 8.19
CA ASN A 468 32.05 -4.00 7.18
C ASN A 468 31.83 -4.56 5.76
N ARG A 469 32.42 -5.72 5.43
CA ARG A 469 32.16 -6.38 4.15
C ARG A 469 30.75 -6.94 4.03
N ALA A 470 30.14 -7.37 5.14
CA ALA A 470 28.75 -7.83 5.18
C ALA A 470 27.77 -6.70 4.81
N ILE A 471 28.03 -5.46 5.24
CA ILE A 471 27.25 -4.27 4.85
C ILE A 471 27.22 -4.10 3.33
N ILE A 472 28.37 -4.28 2.65
CA ILE A 472 28.46 -4.19 1.18
C ILE A 472 27.63 -5.30 0.52
N SER A 473 27.81 -6.56 0.94
CA SER A 473 27.05 -7.69 0.41
C SER A 473 25.54 -7.54 0.60
N ALA A 474 25.11 -6.98 1.73
CA ALA A 474 23.70 -6.67 2.00
C ALA A 474 23.19 -5.52 1.12
N THR A 475 24.00 -4.48 0.91
CA THR A 475 23.66 -3.34 0.05
C THR A 475 23.47 -3.77 -1.40
N GLU A 476 24.41 -4.53 -1.96
CA GLU A 476 24.31 -5.06 -3.33
C GLU A 476 23.05 -5.94 -3.51
N ALA A 477 22.78 -6.81 -2.54
CA ALA A 477 21.60 -7.67 -2.56
C ALA A 477 20.28 -6.89 -2.49
N LYS A 478 20.22 -5.84 -1.68
CA LYS A 478 19.07 -4.92 -1.60
C LYS A 478 18.86 -4.24 -2.95
N THR A 479 19.91 -3.67 -3.55
CA THR A 479 19.80 -2.99 -4.84
C THR A 479 19.37 -3.94 -5.95
N ALA A 480 19.87 -5.18 -5.97
CA ALA A 480 19.41 -6.21 -6.91
C ALA A 480 17.92 -6.54 -6.72
N ALA A 481 17.43 -6.66 -5.48
CA ALA A 481 16.02 -6.89 -5.21
C ALA A 481 15.12 -5.75 -5.72
N LEU A 482 15.57 -4.49 -5.57
CA LEU A 482 14.86 -3.32 -6.10
C LEU A 482 14.83 -3.30 -7.63
N GLN A 483 15.95 -3.66 -8.27
CA GLN A 483 16.06 -3.76 -9.72
C GLN A 483 15.11 -4.83 -10.28
N ASP A 484 15.11 -6.03 -9.70
CA ASP A 484 14.27 -7.14 -10.16
C ASP A 484 12.76 -6.89 -9.93
N LEU A 485 12.44 -6.01 -8.98
CA LEU A 485 11.09 -5.53 -8.75
C LEU A 485 10.74 -4.30 -9.60
N ASP A 486 11.65 -3.77 -10.42
CA ASP A 486 11.46 -2.52 -11.18
C ASP A 486 10.95 -1.38 -10.28
N ILE A 487 11.59 -1.18 -9.12
CA ILE A 487 11.27 -0.06 -8.23
C ILE A 487 11.81 1.22 -8.85
N ARG A 488 10.95 2.22 -9.02
CA ARG A 488 11.29 3.53 -9.60
C ARG A 488 11.62 4.55 -8.53
N SER A 489 12.46 5.54 -8.89
CA SER A 489 12.70 6.71 -8.04
C SER A 489 11.38 7.45 -7.77
N SER A 490 11.16 7.89 -6.53
CA SER A 490 10.02 8.75 -6.18
C SER A 490 10.18 10.20 -6.69
N TYR A 491 11.34 10.57 -7.24
CA TYR A 491 11.68 11.92 -7.68
C TYR A 491 11.75 11.99 -9.21
N THR A 492 12.43 11.02 -9.82
CA THR A 492 12.63 10.90 -11.27
C THR A 492 12.12 9.54 -11.81
N PRO A 493 10.83 9.21 -11.57
CA PRO A 493 10.29 7.86 -11.81
C PRO A 493 10.32 7.41 -13.28
N MET A 494 10.28 8.36 -14.23
CA MET A 494 10.34 8.08 -15.67
C MET A 494 11.69 7.52 -16.07
N ASP A 495 12.77 8.10 -15.54
CA ASP A 495 14.12 7.93 -16.09
C ASP A 495 14.95 6.97 -15.23
N ASN A 496 14.71 6.97 -13.91
CA ASN A 496 15.61 6.34 -12.96
C ASN A 496 14.95 5.21 -12.14
N PRO A 497 15.52 3.99 -12.17
CA PRO A 497 15.22 2.97 -11.17
C PRO A 497 15.90 3.31 -9.84
N ALA A 498 15.25 3.00 -8.74
CA ALA A 498 15.77 3.24 -7.40
C ALA A 498 16.89 2.24 -7.04
N THR A 499 17.87 2.72 -6.27
CA THR A 499 18.97 1.90 -5.73
C THR A 499 18.83 1.65 -4.22
N GLY A 500 17.92 2.36 -3.57
CA GLY A 500 17.62 2.30 -2.15
C GLY A 500 16.48 3.25 -1.79
N THR A 501 16.36 3.54 -0.50
CA THR A 501 15.60 4.70 0.00
C THR A 501 16.57 5.73 0.57
N GLY A 502 16.12 6.97 0.74
CA GLY A 502 16.97 8.04 1.26
C GLY A 502 17.52 7.79 2.67
N THR A 503 17.06 6.73 3.35
CA THR A 503 17.25 6.54 4.79
C THR A 503 17.70 5.11 5.15
N ASP A 504 18.12 4.29 4.16
CA ASP A 504 18.49 2.87 4.36
C ASP A 504 19.52 2.64 5.49
N ASN A 505 19.27 1.66 6.36
CA ASN A 505 20.20 1.33 7.44
C ASN A 505 20.43 -0.18 7.67
N ILE A 506 21.62 -0.52 8.15
CA ILE A 506 22.06 -1.91 8.36
C ILE A 506 22.75 -2.04 9.72
N ILE A 507 22.37 -3.07 10.48
CA ILE A 507 23.13 -3.57 11.63
C ILE A 507 23.69 -4.95 11.28
N VAL A 508 24.97 -5.16 11.52
CA VAL A 508 25.61 -6.49 11.50
C VAL A 508 26.13 -6.81 12.90
N VAL A 509 25.65 -7.91 13.48
CA VAL A 509 26.10 -8.37 14.80
C VAL A 509 27.30 -9.32 14.66
N GLN A 510 28.28 -9.21 15.56
CA GLN A 510 29.52 -9.97 15.54
C GLN A 510 29.31 -11.49 15.48
N GLY A 511 28.39 -12.04 16.27
CA GLY A 511 28.16 -13.47 16.40
C GLY A 511 29.20 -14.20 17.28
N ALA A 512 28.94 -15.48 17.57
CA ALA A 512 29.64 -16.23 18.64
C ALA A 512 30.31 -17.56 18.21
N GLY A 513 30.32 -17.89 16.92
CA GLY A 513 30.89 -19.15 16.40
C GLY A 513 32.36 -19.06 15.99
N PRO A 514 32.87 -20.03 15.20
CA PRO A 514 34.20 -19.95 14.62
C PRO A 514 34.47 -18.61 13.93
N ARG A 515 35.65 -18.05 14.19
CA ARG A 515 36.06 -16.74 13.68
C ARG A 515 36.24 -16.77 12.16
N ILE A 516 35.68 -15.79 11.46
CA ILE A 516 35.85 -15.59 10.02
C ILE A 516 36.15 -14.13 9.67
N ASP A 517 36.97 -13.92 8.65
CA ASP A 517 37.40 -12.58 8.21
C ASP A 517 36.82 -12.14 6.84
N LYS A 518 36.11 -13.03 6.13
CA LYS A 518 35.52 -12.75 4.81
C LYS A 518 34.00 -12.86 4.84
N ALA A 519 33.34 -11.79 4.40
CA ALA A 519 31.90 -11.75 4.15
C ALA A 519 31.54 -10.98 2.85
N GLY A 520 32.48 -10.89 1.90
CA GLY A 520 32.25 -10.30 0.57
C GLY A 520 31.77 -11.32 -0.47
N GLY A 521 31.49 -10.89 -1.71
CA GLY A 521 30.87 -11.71 -2.77
C GLY A 521 31.57 -13.03 -3.11
N HIS A 522 32.89 -13.14 -2.95
CA HIS A 522 33.64 -14.39 -3.18
C HIS A 522 33.67 -15.34 -1.96
N SER A 523 32.97 -15.00 -0.88
CA SER A 523 32.93 -15.81 0.34
C SER A 523 31.56 -16.42 0.53
N ARG A 524 31.53 -17.63 1.11
CA ARG A 524 30.27 -18.30 1.41
C ARG A 524 29.42 -17.51 2.40
N MET A 525 30.03 -16.82 3.36
CA MET A 525 29.30 -15.94 4.28
C MET A 525 28.64 -14.78 3.54
N GLY A 526 29.36 -14.10 2.64
CA GLY A 526 28.81 -13.01 1.82
C GLY A 526 27.65 -13.47 0.93
N GLU A 527 27.77 -14.65 0.30
CA GLU A 527 26.67 -15.25 -0.48
C GLU A 527 25.42 -15.52 0.40
N LEU A 528 25.60 -16.09 1.59
CA LEU A 528 24.47 -16.38 2.49
C LEU A 528 23.78 -15.10 2.95
N ILE A 529 24.54 -14.05 3.27
CA ILE A 529 24.02 -12.72 3.61
C ILE A 529 23.23 -12.16 2.43
N ALA A 530 23.84 -12.12 1.24
CA ALA A 530 23.20 -11.58 0.04
C ALA A 530 21.88 -12.30 -0.28
N LYS A 531 21.86 -13.64 -0.25
CA LYS A 531 20.64 -14.43 -0.50
C LYS A 531 19.55 -14.24 0.54
N ALA A 532 19.92 -14.06 1.81
CA ALA A 532 18.96 -13.80 2.88
C ALA A 532 18.38 -12.39 2.75
N VAL A 533 19.23 -11.40 2.50
CA VAL A 533 18.84 -9.99 2.34
C VAL A 533 17.98 -9.79 1.10
N TYR A 534 18.38 -10.31 -0.06
CA TYR A 534 17.62 -10.20 -1.32
C TYR A 534 16.17 -10.68 -1.14
N ALA A 535 16.00 -11.90 -0.61
CA ALA A 535 14.68 -12.45 -0.34
C ALA A 535 13.93 -11.65 0.74
N GLY A 536 14.66 -11.11 1.72
CA GLY A 536 14.09 -10.34 2.83
C GLY A 536 13.51 -9.02 2.35
N VAL A 537 14.24 -8.32 1.48
CA VAL A 537 13.81 -7.07 0.85
C VAL A 537 12.60 -7.31 -0.04
N GLN A 538 12.60 -8.36 -0.88
CA GLN A 538 11.44 -8.68 -1.73
C GLN A 538 10.18 -8.97 -0.91
N GLU A 539 10.28 -9.80 0.12
CA GLU A 539 9.14 -10.13 0.98
C GLU A 539 8.66 -8.91 1.78
N ALA A 540 9.59 -8.10 2.32
CA ALA A 540 9.23 -6.91 3.08
C ALA A 540 8.55 -5.85 2.20
N ILE A 541 9.02 -5.63 0.97
CA ILE A 541 8.37 -4.73 -0.01
C ILE A 541 6.98 -5.24 -0.36
N PHE A 542 6.82 -6.55 -0.57
CA PHE A 542 5.51 -7.15 -0.79
C PHE A 542 4.60 -6.87 0.42
N LYS A 543 5.00 -7.25 1.64
CA LYS A 543 4.21 -7.05 2.87
C LYS A 543 3.87 -5.58 3.14
N GLN A 544 4.75 -4.64 2.81
CA GLN A 544 4.52 -3.21 3.10
C GLN A 544 3.75 -2.48 1.98
N ASN A 545 4.01 -2.82 0.72
CA ASN A 545 3.53 -2.03 -0.43
C ASN A 545 2.69 -2.81 -1.45
N GLY A 546 2.57 -4.14 -1.31
CA GLY A 546 1.87 -5.00 -2.27
C GLY A 546 2.58 -5.14 -3.62
N ILE A 547 3.85 -4.73 -3.71
CA ILE A 547 4.59 -4.73 -4.98
C ILE A 547 5.14 -6.13 -5.24
N THR A 548 4.89 -6.63 -6.45
CA THR A 548 5.44 -7.90 -6.96
C THR A 548 6.05 -7.69 -8.34
N SER A 549 6.90 -8.62 -8.78
CA SER A 549 7.46 -8.61 -10.13
C SER A 549 6.42 -8.90 -11.23
N ARG A 550 5.29 -9.52 -10.89
CA ARG A 550 4.21 -9.87 -11.84
C ARG A 550 3.00 -8.94 -11.73
N ARG A 551 3.19 -7.71 -11.24
CA ARG A 551 2.11 -6.73 -11.10
C ARG A 551 1.60 -6.26 -12.47
N HIS A 552 0.32 -5.88 -12.50
CA HIS A 552 -0.38 -5.43 -13.71
C HIS A 552 0.28 -4.20 -14.35
N LEU A 553 0.19 -4.08 -15.69
CA LEU A 553 0.76 -2.97 -16.46
C LEU A 553 0.39 -1.60 -15.88
N VAL A 554 -0.88 -1.40 -15.51
CA VAL A 554 -1.35 -0.12 -14.94
C VAL A 554 -0.58 0.28 -13.68
N GLU A 555 -0.17 -0.68 -12.84
CA GLU A 555 0.66 -0.40 -11.67
C GLU A 555 2.09 -0.01 -12.08
N ARG A 556 2.67 -0.67 -13.09
CA ARG A 556 4.00 -0.31 -13.63
C ARG A 556 4.03 1.09 -14.25
N LEU A 557 2.94 1.48 -14.90
CA LEU A 557 2.76 2.83 -15.44
C LEU A 557 2.61 3.86 -14.31
N LYS A 558 1.84 3.55 -13.27
CA LYS A 558 1.76 4.39 -12.06
C LYS A 558 3.10 4.56 -11.36
N ASP A 559 3.94 3.53 -11.30
CA ASP A 559 5.30 3.63 -10.74
C ASP A 559 6.18 4.62 -11.53
N ARG A 560 5.89 4.83 -12.81
CA ARG A 560 6.50 5.86 -13.69
C ARG A 560 5.75 7.20 -13.65
N ASN A 561 4.69 7.28 -12.84
CA ASN A 561 3.75 8.39 -12.75
C ASN A 561 3.12 8.70 -14.14
N ILE A 562 2.70 7.63 -14.82
CA ILE A 562 1.89 7.63 -16.03
C ILE A 562 0.51 7.11 -15.64
N GLY A 563 -0.44 8.04 -15.42
CA GLY A 563 -1.83 7.72 -15.15
C GLY A 563 -2.61 7.57 -16.44
N LEU A 564 -3.51 6.60 -16.51
CA LEU A 564 -4.38 6.35 -17.66
C LEU A 564 -5.11 7.61 -18.14
N PHE A 565 -5.75 8.35 -17.24
CA PHE A 565 -6.43 9.61 -17.59
C PHE A 565 -5.48 10.65 -18.19
N GLY A 566 -4.23 10.71 -17.70
CA GLY A 566 -3.21 11.62 -18.22
C GLY A 566 -2.71 11.26 -19.63
N LEU A 567 -3.01 10.05 -20.12
CA LEU A 567 -2.72 9.64 -21.50
C LEU A 567 -3.74 10.18 -22.51
N VAL A 568 -4.93 10.55 -22.06
CA VAL A 568 -6.10 10.87 -22.92
C VAL A 568 -6.71 12.24 -22.66
N ASP A 569 -6.10 13.05 -21.78
CA ASP A 569 -6.70 14.25 -21.18
C ASP A 569 -6.85 15.46 -22.14
N ASP A 570 -6.27 15.43 -23.35
CA ASP A 570 -6.33 16.54 -24.31
C ASP A 570 -6.36 16.04 -25.77
N CYS A 571 -7.24 15.08 -26.05
CA CYS A 571 -7.35 14.51 -27.38
C CYS A 571 -8.35 15.27 -28.27
N SER A 572 -7.88 15.86 -29.37
CA SER A 572 -8.72 16.43 -30.45
C SER A 572 -9.31 15.34 -31.37
N CYS A 573 -9.52 14.13 -30.86
CA CYS A 573 -9.93 12.94 -31.61
C CYS A 573 -11.46 12.76 -31.75
N GLY A 574 -12.27 13.72 -31.29
CA GLY A 574 -13.72 13.71 -31.52
C GLY A 574 -14.55 12.80 -30.60
N PHE A 575 -13.96 12.24 -29.55
CA PHE A 575 -14.67 11.45 -28.53
C PHE A 575 -14.66 12.14 -27.17
N SER A 576 -15.64 11.85 -26.32
CA SER A 576 -15.50 12.18 -24.90
C SER A 576 -14.33 11.39 -24.31
N GLY A 577 -13.48 12.04 -23.52
CA GLY A 577 -12.29 11.40 -22.93
C GLY A 577 -12.59 10.07 -22.23
N SER A 578 -13.80 9.92 -21.67
CA SER A 578 -14.29 8.68 -21.06
C SER A 578 -14.35 7.46 -22.00
N ARG A 579 -14.73 7.64 -23.28
CA ARG A 579 -14.91 6.51 -24.22
C ARG A 579 -13.56 5.98 -24.69
N LEU A 580 -12.60 6.87 -24.96
CA LEU A 580 -11.22 6.50 -25.28
C LEU A 580 -10.51 5.90 -24.06
N THR A 581 -10.72 6.46 -22.86
CA THR A 581 -10.20 5.91 -21.60
C THR A 581 -10.62 4.45 -21.42
N ALA A 582 -11.91 4.14 -21.56
CA ALA A 582 -12.43 2.78 -21.41
C ALA A 582 -11.83 1.82 -22.44
N GLU A 583 -11.58 2.29 -23.66
CA GLU A 583 -10.97 1.48 -24.71
C GLU A 583 -9.49 1.18 -24.44
N VAL A 584 -8.75 2.16 -23.93
CA VAL A 584 -7.36 1.96 -23.48
C VAL A 584 -7.31 1.00 -22.29
N GLU A 585 -8.23 1.12 -21.32
CA GLU A 585 -8.35 0.15 -20.22
C GLU A 585 -8.54 -1.26 -20.75
N ARG A 586 -9.45 -1.44 -21.71
CA ARG A 586 -9.71 -2.73 -22.34
C ARG A 586 -8.46 -3.27 -23.05
N LEU A 587 -7.73 -2.42 -23.76
CA LEU A 587 -6.47 -2.79 -24.41
C LEU A 587 -5.39 -3.22 -23.41
N PHE A 588 -5.27 -2.57 -22.26
CA PHE A 588 -4.32 -2.99 -21.22
C PHE A 588 -4.67 -4.33 -20.58
N MET A 589 -5.91 -4.81 -20.74
CA MET A 589 -6.30 -6.15 -20.31
C MET A 589 -5.90 -7.26 -21.30
N ASP A 590 -5.52 -6.89 -22.53
CA ASP A 590 -5.01 -7.79 -23.57
C ASP A 590 -3.52 -8.10 -23.32
N PRO A 591 -3.13 -9.38 -23.16
CA PRO A 591 -1.74 -9.75 -22.89
C PRO A 591 -0.73 -9.30 -23.95
N ALA A 592 -1.11 -9.27 -25.23
CA ALA A 592 -0.21 -8.88 -26.32
C ALA A 592 0.06 -7.38 -26.27
N ILE A 593 -0.97 -6.58 -26.04
CA ILE A 593 -0.83 -5.12 -25.90
C ILE A 593 -0.13 -4.77 -24.60
N ALA A 594 -0.43 -5.46 -23.50
CA ALA A 594 0.28 -5.26 -22.23
C ALA A 594 1.78 -5.53 -22.40
N GLY A 595 2.14 -6.66 -23.01
CA GLY A 595 3.54 -7.02 -23.29
C GLY A 595 4.25 -6.05 -24.23
N PHE A 596 3.54 -5.48 -25.22
CA PHE A 596 4.08 -4.42 -26.07
C PHE A 596 4.47 -3.17 -25.28
N ILE A 597 3.58 -2.66 -24.41
CA ILE A 597 3.88 -1.49 -23.57
C ILE A 597 4.97 -1.79 -22.54
N GLU A 598 4.99 -2.99 -21.97
CA GLU A 598 6.07 -3.43 -21.06
C GLU A 598 7.43 -3.45 -21.77
N THR A 599 7.47 -3.92 -23.02
CA THR A 599 8.68 -3.89 -23.84
C THR A 599 9.10 -2.46 -24.18
N ALA A 600 8.14 -1.57 -24.46
CA ALA A 600 8.40 -0.15 -24.67
C ALA A 600 9.05 0.51 -23.44
N MET A 601 8.65 0.14 -22.22
CA MET A 601 9.29 0.63 -20.99
C MET A 601 10.75 0.16 -20.89
N ALA A 602 11.04 -1.10 -21.22
CA ALA A 602 12.41 -1.63 -21.20
C ALA A 602 13.30 -0.94 -22.24
N ILE A 603 12.82 -0.81 -23.48
CA ILE A 603 13.53 -0.09 -24.56
C ILE A 603 13.74 1.38 -24.17
N SER A 604 12.74 2.01 -23.56
CA SER A 604 12.88 3.37 -23.06
C SER A 604 13.99 3.50 -22.03
N ASP A 605 14.00 2.62 -21.02
CA ASP A 605 15.02 2.66 -19.96
C ASP A 605 16.45 2.50 -20.53
N ASP A 606 16.63 1.66 -21.56
CA ASP A 606 17.94 1.42 -22.18
C ASP A 606 18.31 2.50 -23.21
N TYR A 607 17.34 3.07 -23.93
CA TYR A 607 17.54 4.17 -24.87
C TYR A 607 17.99 5.44 -24.16
N GLU A 608 17.32 5.82 -23.05
CA GLU A 608 17.71 7.00 -22.26
C GLU A 608 19.11 6.84 -21.63
N ARG A 609 19.60 5.60 -21.48
CA ARG A 609 20.97 5.30 -21.01
C ARG A 609 22.00 5.19 -22.14
N GLY A 610 21.57 5.30 -23.40
CA GLY A 610 22.44 5.10 -24.57
C GLY A 610 22.89 3.64 -24.78
N LEU A 611 22.20 2.67 -24.17
CA LEU A 611 22.45 1.23 -24.42
C LEU A 611 21.74 0.74 -25.70
N VAL A 612 20.68 1.45 -26.10
CA VAL A 612 20.00 1.32 -27.40
C VAL A 612 20.09 2.68 -28.08
N GLU A 613 20.72 2.76 -29.25
CA GLU A 613 20.89 4.02 -29.97
C GLU A 613 19.88 4.21 -31.11
N ASP A 614 19.51 3.13 -31.81
CA ASP A 614 18.56 3.15 -32.92
C ASP A 614 17.26 2.40 -32.55
N ILE A 615 16.15 3.14 -32.52
CA ILE A 615 14.81 2.63 -32.23
C ILE A 615 13.92 2.56 -33.49
N SER A 616 14.49 2.63 -34.70
CA SER A 616 13.76 2.54 -35.97
C SER A 616 12.99 1.22 -36.11
N GLY A 617 13.61 0.10 -35.72
CA GLY A 617 12.94 -1.20 -35.67
C GLY A 617 11.77 -1.23 -34.69
N PHE A 618 11.90 -0.54 -33.55
CA PHE A 618 10.81 -0.40 -32.59
C PHE A 618 9.69 0.49 -33.14
N ALA A 619 10.01 1.56 -33.86
CA ALA A 619 9.02 2.39 -34.54
C ALA A 619 8.19 1.59 -35.57
N ALA A 620 8.83 0.73 -36.36
CA ALA A 620 8.10 -0.16 -37.28
C ALA A 620 7.15 -1.13 -36.55
N TRP A 621 7.53 -1.61 -35.36
CA TRP A 621 6.65 -2.45 -34.54
C TRP A 621 5.48 -1.65 -33.92
N CYS A 622 5.72 -0.40 -33.49
CA CYS A 622 4.64 0.51 -33.07
C CYS A 622 3.60 0.66 -34.18
N ASP A 623 4.05 0.85 -35.42
CA ASP A 623 3.19 1.00 -36.59
C ASP A 623 2.31 -0.22 -36.84
N GLN A 624 2.92 -1.41 -36.85
CA GLN A 624 2.20 -2.68 -37.01
C GLN A 624 1.19 -2.91 -35.87
N THR A 625 1.56 -2.54 -34.64
CA THR A 625 0.69 -2.68 -33.47
C THR A 625 -0.53 -1.76 -33.58
N ALA A 626 -0.34 -0.51 -34.02
CA ALA A 626 -1.43 0.43 -34.26
C ALA A 626 -2.44 -0.13 -35.28
N GLU A 627 -1.97 -0.66 -36.41
CA GLU A 627 -2.80 -1.27 -37.44
C GLU A 627 -3.52 -2.53 -36.96
N THR A 628 -2.85 -3.34 -36.14
CA THR A 628 -3.44 -4.53 -35.51
C THR A 628 -4.61 -4.14 -34.59
N ILE A 629 -4.44 -3.09 -33.77
CA ILE A 629 -5.50 -2.58 -32.90
C ILE A 629 -6.66 -2.02 -33.74
N ALA A 630 -6.36 -1.29 -34.81
CA ALA A 630 -7.34 -0.69 -35.71
C ALA A 630 -8.13 -1.73 -36.53
N GLY A 631 -7.59 -2.95 -36.69
CA GLY A 631 -8.15 -3.99 -37.57
C GLY A 631 -7.82 -3.77 -39.05
N GLY A 632 -6.80 -2.96 -39.37
CA GLY A 632 -6.39 -2.65 -40.73
C GLY A 632 -5.45 -1.43 -40.82
N PRO A 633 -5.05 -1.02 -42.04
CA PRO A 633 -4.15 0.11 -42.26
C PRO A 633 -4.70 1.43 -41.71
N ILE A 634 -3.85 2.24 -41.08
CA ILE A 634 -4.21 3.57 -40.58
C ILE A 634 -3.76 4.63 -41.58
N LEU A 635 -4.71 5.24 -42.29
CA LEU A 635 -4.44 6.26 -43.31
C LEU A 635 -4.01 7.61 -42.71
N ASN A 636 -4.60 8.00 -41.59
CA ASN A 636 -4.37 9.29 -40.94
C ASN A 636 -4.01 9.08 -39.47
N ARG A 637 -2.73 9.30 -39.15
CA ARG A 637 -2.26 9.27 -37.76
C ARG A 637 -2.37 10.65 -37.11
N GLN A 638 -2.81 10.66 -35.87
CA GLN A 638 -2.92 11.83 -35.01
C GLN A 638 -1.73 11.87 -34.06
N ALA A 639 -1.26 13.09 -33.77
CA ALA A 639 -0.32 13.34 -32.69
C ALA A 639 -1.09 13.54 -31.39
N PHE A 640 -0.68 12.84 -30.33
CA PHE A 640 -1.29 12.99 -29.01
C PHE A 640 -0.41 13.86 -28.11
N SER A 641 -1.08 14.67 -27.29
CA SER A 641 -0.51 15.43 -26.20
C SER A 641 -0.73 14.69 -24.89
N TYR A 642 0.30 14.67 -24.05
CA TYR A 642 0.28 13.97 -22.77
C TYR A 642 0.37 14.99 -21.63
N SER A 643 -0.23 14.67 -20.49
CA SER A 643 -0.18 15.55 -19.30
C SER A 643 1.24 15.81 -18.79
N ARG A 644 2.21 15.01 -19.27
CA ARG A 644 3.64 15.19 -19.04
C ARG A 644 4.47 14.71 -20.25
N PRO A 645 5.72 15.19 -20.37
CA PRO A 645 6.65 14.67 -21.37
C PRO A 645 6.88 13.17 -21.17
N LEU A 646 6.82 12.42 -22.26
CA LEU A 646 7.19 11.00 -22.33
C LEU A 646 8.52 10.87 -23.06
N THR A 647 9.28 9.84 -22.73
CA THR A 647 10.50 9.45 -23.46
C THR A 647 10.13 9.06 -24.91
N PRO A 648 11.07 9.15 -25.87
CA PRO A 648 10.76 8.89 -27.28
C PRO A 648 10.12 7.51 -27.53
N ALA A 649 10.67 6.45 -26.94
CA ALA A 649 10.14 5.09 -27.08
C ALA A 649 8.73 4.96 -26.50
N LEU A 650 8.48 5.47 -25.29
CA LEU A 650 7.13 5.42 -24.70
C LEU A 650 6.14 6.27 -25.50
N LYS A 651 6.56 7.45 -25.97
CA LYS A 651 5.72 8.28 -26.83
C LYS A 651 5.30 7.54 -28.10
N MET A 652 6.21 6.87 -28.80
CA MET A 652 5.90 6.08 -29.99
C MET A 652 4.87 4.97 -29.67
N ALA A 653 5.06 4.26 -28.56
CA ALA A 653 4.18 3.17 -28.16
C ALA A 653 2.77 3.65 -27.81
N PHE A 654 2.65 4.75 -27.05
CA PHE A 654 1.35 5.32 -26.70
C PHE A 654 0.66 5.98 -27.91
N ASP A 655 1.42 6.66 -28.79
CA ASP A 655 0.85 7.21 -30.03
C ASP A 655 0.28 6.08 -30.91
N ALA A 656 0.97 4.95 -31.02
CA ALA A 656 0.48 3.76 -31.73
C ALA A 656 -0.80 3.19 -31.10
N LEU A 657 -0.79 3.01 -29.78
CA LEU A 657 -1.95 2.52 -29.02
C LEU A 657 -3.18 3.40 -29.23
N LEU A 658 -3.03 4.72 -29.07
CA LEU A 658 -4.11 5.68 -29.14
C LEU A 658 -4.62 5.87 -30.57
N ASN A 659 -3.74 5.87 -31.58
CA ASN A 659 -4.15 5.88 -32.98
C ASN A 659 -5.00 4.66 -33.33
N GLY A 660 -4.52 3.45 -32.97
CA GLY A 660 -5.26 2.21 -33.20
C GLY A 660 -6.62 2.22 -32.50
N ALA A 661 -6.67 2.62 -31.23
CA ALA A 661 -7.91 2.70 -30.46
C ALA A 661 -8.91 3.69 -31.08
N THR A 662 -8.45 4.86 -31.52
CA THR A 662 -9.28 5.89 -32.15
C THR A 662 -9.93 5.40 -33.44
N VAL A 663 -9.17 4.72 -34.31
CA VAL A 663 -9.69 4.16 -35.56
C VAL A 663 -10.75 3.08 -35.29
N ARG A 664 -10.47 2.17 -34.34
CA ARG A 664 -11.42 1.11 -33.97
C ARG A 664 -12.74 1.67 -33.41
N LEU A 665 -12.66 2.71 -32.57
CA LEU A 665 -13.85 3.38 -32.03
C LEU A 665 -14.67 4.07 -33.12
N ASN A 666 -14.03 4.69 -34.11
CA ASN A 666 -14.70 5.30 -35.25
C ASN A 666 -15.45 4.25 -36.10
N ALA A 667 -14.81 3.11 -36.40
CA ALA A 667 -15.43 2.01 -37.15
C ALA A 667 -16.68 1.45 -36.45
N THR A 668 -16.63 1.35 -35.12
CA THR A 668 -17.76 0.88 -34.30
C THR A 668 -18.92 1.88 -34.26
N THR A 669 -18.63 3.18 -34.42
CA THR A 669 -19.64 4.25 -34.40
C THR A 669 -20.29 4.45 -35.77
N ALA A 670 -19.62 4.11 -36.87
CA ALA A 670 -20.18 4.19 -38.23
C ALA A 670 -21.13 3.04 -38.60
N GLY A 671 -21.19 1.98 -37.79
CA GLY A 671 -22.08 0.81 -37.96
C GLY A 671 -23.33 0.82 -37.09
N GLN A 672 -23.56 1.89 -36.32
CA GLN A 672 -24.81 2.21 -35.60
C GLN A 672 -25.52 3.34 -36.35
#